data_AF-A0A8U0PLC8-F1
#
_entry.id   AF-A0A8U0PLC8-F1
#
_cell.length_a   1.000
_cell.length_b   1.000
_cell.length_c   1.000
_cell.angle_alpha   90.00
_cell.angle_beta   90.00
_cell.angle_gamma   90.00
#
_symmetry.space_group_name_H-M   'P 1'
#
loop_
_entity.id
_entity.type
_entity.pdbx_description
1 polymer ?
#
loop_
_entity_poly.entity_id
_entity_poly.type
_entity_poly.pdbx_seq_one_letter_code
_entity_poly.pdbx_strand_id
1 'polypeptide(L)'
;MPLFFRKRKPSEDSKKRLEYQLCLSKEVGAGDILDISACELTEVPTSAFSICKVLQKKVFILHGNQLKSMVPKGCCINFLVTLKVLDLHENMLTALPDDIGQLASLQVLNIENNQIKALPDSIGDLRLLQTLNVKGNCLSQLPTSVGRMSSLRTLDLSENSVRELPRDLALARTLESLTLDAALMSYPPASVCTTGTEDIQRFLCTELGEEYCPSSQFLLPVLESDSGKQSPDNVDSLEVAWQSKFNDFEKRKEQKHQEKLAFERQLEEKQKEHHQLLLMNNSHKENILLSVRQDQERLELGVSVQQRFQEVERQRILGKVRQAETGIANRISNLLLDNKRQRKSAEFLQQLEQDRIRMEHLTAITQEETNSLRKREVAVAMQKMLSESCSMRLMQEASDSRRQSLVTEACRRRFLFRNACPPLSSRCSLESQDRKFDQVLSLQQLDKSKAIACILQEEEMQKAAFQALQLQKDSVHGYIQQQIRLIEGELMQLTKLEVKRHNLDAENLQEVLWEQRSALSDLLQQLLKEKDQREVELRQVLQEMELKSDSNQQNYWLIQYQRLLDAKPLLLRMQEVGVESDLVSLLCKLSAQHYLPIMAHHRVTSEALRHMTTKDLRKLGINEMGIQKALLNWAREQPTAPSEGACKADPQVEEAVPSPSSLPSAPGETPTSTPPLTPVNPSAPSLIDGPGSSECVVCMETGSQVIFLPCGHVCCCQMCSDALQTCPLCRSNIAQHLRLYHG
;
A
#
# COMPACT_ATOMS: atom_id res chain seq x y z
N MET A 1 49.14 27.48 10.33
CA MET A 1 48.96 26.56 9.18
C MET A 1 49.68 25.26 9.49
N PRO A 2 49.34 24.09 8.88
CA PRO A 2 48.41 23.87 7.77
C PRO A 2 47.10 23.13 8.16
N LEU A 3 45.98 23.42 7.47
CA LEU A 3 44.67 22.78 7.72
C LEU A 3 43.83 22.51 6.43
N PHE A 4 44.45 22.31 5.27
CA PHE A 4 43.72 21.99 4.03
C PHE A 4 44.30 20.85 3.20
N PHE A 5 44.42 19.66 3.80
CA PHE A 5 44.34 18.42 3.01
C PHE A 5 42.90 18.22 2.52
N ARG A 6 42.55 18.87 1.39
CA ARG A 6 41.33 18.51 0.65
C ARG A 6 41.48 17.05 0.21
N LYS A 7 40.74 16.11 0.83
CA LYS A 7 40.56 14.76 0.25
C LYS A 7 40.08 14.96 -1.20
N ARG A 8 40.84 14.47 -2.18
CA ARG A 8 40.46 14.51 -3.59
C ARG A 8 39.13 13.76 -3.71
N LYS A 9 38.06 14.43 -4.12
CA LYS A 9 36.76 13.75 -4.28
C LYS A 9 36.87 12.84 -5.50
N PRO A 10 36.46 11.56 -5.40
CA PRO A 10 36.43 10.67 -6.55
C PRO A 10 35.46 11.22 -7.60
N SER A 11 35.83 11.11 -8.88
CA SER A 11 35.03 11.50 -10.04
C SER A 11 33.64 10.85 -10.00
N GLU A 12 32.59 11.55 -10.44
CA GLU A 12 31.23 10.98 -10.48
C GLU A 12 31.16 9.68 -11.30
N ASP A 13 31.98 9.53 -12.34
CA ASP A 13 32.02 8.31 -13.15
C ASP A 13 32.74 7.16 -12.43
N SER A 14 33.72 7.45 -11.58
CA SER A 14 34.35 6.45 -10.71
C SER A 14 33.39 5.96 -9.62
N LYS A 15 32.50 6.83 -9.11
CA LYS A 15 31.42 6.41 -8.19
C LYS A 15 30.38 5.54 -8.89
N LYS A 16 29.92 5.92 -10.08
CA LYS A 16 29.00 5.11 -10.89
C LYS A 16 29.59 3.73 -11.18
N ARG A 17 30.88 3.66 -11.56
CA ARG A 17 31.63 2.39 -11.73
C ARG A 17 31.61 1.57 -10.44
N LEU A 18 31.91 2.18 -9.30
CA LEU A 18 31.89 1.51 -7.99
C LEU A 18 30.49 1.00 -7.61
N GLU A 19 29.46 1.82 -7.75
CA GLU A 19 28.06 1.46 -7.43
C GLU A 19 27.55 0.35 -8.36
N TYR A 20 27.88 0.42 -9.65
CA TYR A 20 27.57 -0.61 -10.64
C TYR A 20 28.24 -1.95 -10.31
N GLN A 21 29.56 -1.96 -10.04
CA GLN A 21 30.27 -3.18 -9.66
C GLN A 21 29.79 -3.76 -8.31
N LEU A 22 29.46 -2.90 -7.33
CA LEU A 22 28.85 -3.30 -6.06
C LEU A 22 27.36 -3.70 -6.18
N CYS A 23 26.72 -3.47 -7.33
CA CYS A 23 25.42 -4.03 -7.69
C CYS A 23 25.61 -5.39 -8.36
N LEU A 24 26.31 -5.44 -9.49
CA LEU A 24 26.62 -6.65 -10.26
C LEU A 24 27.12 -7.78 -9.36
N SER A 25 28.09 -7.50 -8.50
CA SER A 25 28.70 -8.52 -7.62
C SER A 25 27.73 -9.21 -6.65
N LYS A 26 26.53 -8.67 -6.43
CA LYS A 26 25.44 -9.23 -5.61
C LYS A 26 24.40 -10.02 -6.38
N GLU A 27 24.38 -9.94 -7.70
CA GLU A 27 23.35 -10.58 -8.53
C GLU A 27 23.51 -12.11 -8.52
N VAL A 28 22.39 -12.83 -8.63
CA VAL A 28 22.40 -14.31 -8.60
C VAL A 28 23.04 -14.82 -9.90
N GLY A 29 24.19 -15.47 -9.78
CA GLY A 29 25.04 -15.86 -10.93
C GLY A 29 26.25 -14.95 -11.15
N ALA A 30 26.38 -13.84 -10.41
CA ALA A 30 27.60 -13.04 -10.41
C ALA A 30 28.77 -13.87 -9.85
N GLY A 31 29.71 -14.21 -10.72
CA GLY A 31 30.77 -15.19 -10.46
C GLY A 31 31.73 -14.82 -9.32
N ASP A 32 32.73 -15.67 -9.12
CA ASP A 32 33.69 -15.63 -8.01
C ASP A 32 34.53 -14.34 -7.85
N ILE A 33 34.36 -13.38 -8.76
CA ILE A 33 35.15 -12.16 -8.87
C ILE A 33 34.39 -10.98 -8.25
N LEU A 34 35.09 -10.15 -7.49
CA LEU A 34 34.72 -8.77 -7.17
C LEU A 34 35.80 -7.84 -7.74
N ASP A 35 35.44 -7.01 -8.72
CA ASP A 35 36.33 -6.00 -9.31
C ASP A 35 35.85 -4.59 -8.95
N ILE A 36 36.68 -3.85 -8.21
CA ILE A 36 36.53 -2.41 -7.96
C ILE A 36 37.85 -1.66 -8.25
N SER A 37 38.60 -2.15 -9.25
CA SER A 37 39.74 -1.47 -9.87
C SER A 37 39.38 -0.09 -10.44
N ALA A 38 40.35 0.81 -10.50
CA ALA A 38 40.25 2.13 -11.15
C ALA A 38 39.03 2.98 -10.69
N CYS A 39 38.68 2.90 -9.41
CA CYS A 39 37.53 3.58 -8.79
C CYS A 39 37.94 4.80 -7.93
N GLU A 40 39.17 5.30 -8.09
CA GLU A 40 39.76 6.43 -7.33
C GLU A 40 39.67 6.28 -5.79
N LEU A 41 39.61 5.04 -5.28
CA LEU A 41 39.37 4.72 -3.88
C LEU A 41 40.54 5.12 -2.98
N THR A 42 40.27 5.78 -1.85
CA THR A 42 41.29 6.12 -0.84
C THR A 42 41.27 5.18 0.38
N GLU A 43 40.12 4.55 0.64
CA GLU A 43 39.86 3.52 1.65
C GLU A 43 38.88 2.52 1.00
N VAL A 44 39.01 1.21 1.23
CA VAL A 44 38.12 0.20 0.62
C VAL A 44 36.72 0.28 1.26
N PRO A 45 35.62 0.15 0.50
CA PRO A 45 34.28 0.13 1.09
C PRO A 45 34.05 -1.06 2.04
N THR A 46 33.47 -0.83 3.20
CA THR A 46 33.08 -1.88 4.17
C THR A 46 32.04 -2.86 3.58
N SER A 47 31.26 -2.40 2.61
CA SER A 47 30.35 -3.21 1.79
C SER A 47 31.09 -4.26 0.94
N ALA A 48 32.28 -3.96 0.42
CA ALA A 48 33.07 -4.91 -0.37
C ALA A 48 33.53 -6.11 0.49
N PHE A 49 34.05 -5.84 1.69
CA PHE A 49 34.38 -6.89 2.67
C PHE A 49 33.15 -7.73 3.06
N SER A 50 31.98 -7.09 3.17
CA SER A 50 30.72 -7.79 3.47
C SER A 50 30.27 -8.68 2.29
N ILE A 51 30.44 -8.23 1.05
CA ILE A 51 30.17 -8.98 -0.18
C ILE A 51 31.10 -10.21 -0.29
N CYS A 52 32.41 -10.04 -0.08
CA CYS A 52 33.35 -11.16 -0.07
C CYS A 52 32.98 -12.22 0.96
N LYS A 53 32.60 -11.81 2.18
CA LYS A 53 32.19 -12.72 3.26
C LYS A 53 30.88 -13.47 2.96
N VAL A 54 29.85 -12.76 2.50
CA VAL A 54 28.50 -13.33 2.32
C VAL A 54 28.40 -14.17 1.05
N LEU A 55 29.07 -13.74 -0.04
CA LEU A 55 29.02 -14.41 -1.34
C LEU A 55 30.27 -15.26 -1.64
N GLN A 56 31.12 -15.48 -0.64
CA GLN A 56 32.32 -16.33 -0.69
C GLN A 56 33.18 -16.13 -1.94
N LYS A 57 33.36 -14.86 -2.35
CA LYS A 57 34.16 -14.50 -3.53
C LYS A 57 35.57 -15.06 -3.40
N LYS A 58 36.17 -15.45 -4.52
CA LYS A 58 37.50 -16.08 -4.62
C LYS A 58 38.54 -15.17 -5.27
N VAL A 59 38.13 -14.12 -5.97
CA VAL A 59 39.01 -13.15 -6.63
C VAL A 59 38.59 -11.74 -6.20
N PHE A 60 39.51 -10.93 -5.69
CA PHE A 60 39.25 -9.53 -5.33
C PHE A 60 40.28 -8.63 -6.02
N ILE A 61 39.79 -7.74 -6.89
CA ILE A 61 40.59 -6.86 -7.74
C ILE A 61 40.39 -5.41 -7.29
N LEU A 62 41.49 -4.76 -6.91
CA LEU A 62 41.55 -3.45 -6.25
C LEU A 62 42.59 -2.50 -6.89
N HIS A 63 43.16 -2.89 -8.03
CA HIS A 63 44.28 -2.16 -8.64
C HIS A 63 43.93 -0.76 -9.18
N GLY A 64 44.94 0.08 -9.40
CA GLY A 64 44.77 1.43 -9.97
C GLY A 64 43.96 2.37 -9.07
N ASN A 65 44.14 2.26 -7.75
CA ASN A 65 43.43 3.06 -6.75
C ASN A 65 44.43 3.89 -5.91
N GLN A 66 43.95 4.59 -4.88
CA GLN A 66 44.76 5.45 -4.00
C GLN A 66 44.74 4.93 -2.55
N LEU A 67 44.62 3.61 -2.37
CA LEU A 67 44.47 2.96 -1.07
C LEU A 67 45.77 3.08 -0.26
N LYS A 68 45.66 3.53 1.00
CA LYS A 68 46.78 3.60 1.95
C LYS A 68 46.86 2.44 2.94
N SER A 69 45.71 1.79 3.16
CA SER A 69 45.52 0.57 3.91
C SER A 69 44.56 -0.31 3.13
N MET A 70 44.86 -1.61 3.07
CA MET A 70 43.96 -2.62 2.50
C MET A 70 42.73 -2.84 3.39
N VAL A 71 42.89 -2.76 4.71
CA VAL A 71 41.82 -3.00 5.69
C VAL A 71 41.18 -1.67 6.13
N PRO A 72 39.86 -1.48 5.95
CA PRO A 72 39.13 -0.33 6.46
C PRO A 72 39.00 -0.32 7.99
N LYS A 73 38.86 0.88 8.57
CA LYS A 73 38.66 1.03 10.02
C LYS A 73 37.35 0.35 10.46
N GLY A 74 37.46 -0.64 11.35
CA GLY A 74 36.32 -1.42 11.84
C GLY A 74 36.01 -2.70 11.05
N CYS A 75 36.80 -3.05 10.02
CA CYS A 75 36.74 -4.36 9.37
C CYS A 75 37.87 -5.27 9.84
N CYS A 76 37.66 -6.59 9.75
CA CYS A 76 38.67 -7.61 10.04
C CYS A 76 39.02 -8.37 8.77
N ILE A 77 40.29 -8.77 8.61
CA ILE A 77 40.76 -9.51 7.42
C ILE A 77 40.15 -10.91 7.31
N ASN A 78 39.72 -11.51 8.42
CA ASN A 78 38.93 -12.74 8.50
C ASN A 78 37.64 -12.76 7.65
N PHE A 79 37.22 -11.64 7.05
CA PHE A 79 36.10 -11.59 6.11
C PHE A 79 36.50 -11.95 4.67
N LEU A 80 37.79 -12.18 4.40
CA LEU A 80 38.35 -12.47 3.07
C LEU A 80 38.96 -13.89 2.95
N VAL A 81 38.78 -14.77 3.94
CA VAL A 81 39.46 -16.10 4.04
C VAL A 81 39.19 -17.03 2.85
N THR A 82 38.13 -16.80 2.07
CA THR A 82 37.79 -17.54 0.84
C THR A 82 38.56 -17.09 -0.41
N LEU A 83 39.31 -15.98 -0.35
CA LEU A 83 40.07 -15.49 -1.50
C LEU A 83 41.20 -16.43 -1.89
N LYS A 84 41.28 -16.69 -3.20
CA LYS A 84 42.39 -17.33 -3.91
C LYS A 84 43.27 -16.31 -4.63
N VAL A 85 42.70 -15.19 -5.08
CA VAL A 85 43.43 -14.12 -5.77
C VAL A 85 43.10 -12.78 -5.11
N LEU A 86 44.13 -12.04 -4.76
CA LEU A 86 44.04 -10.68 -4.23
C LEU A 86 45.01 -9.79 -5.01
N ASP A 87 44.45 -8.85 -5.77
CA ASP A 87 45.21 -7.97 -6.64
C ASP A 87 45.06 -6.50 -6.21
N LEU A 88 46.18 -5.90 -5.82
CA LEU A 88 46.31 -4.60 -5.18
C LEU A 88 47.35 -3.71 -5.90
N HIS A 89 47.78 -4.06 -7.11
CA HIS A 89 48.84 -3.31 -7.79
C HIS A 89 48.44 -1.85 -8.08
N GLU A 90 49.41 -0.97 -8.32
CA GLU A 90 49.18 0.47 -8.55
C GLU A 90 48.31 1.10 -7.45
N ASN A 91 48.83 1.09 -6.23
CA ASN A 91 48.19 1.69 -5.06
C ASN A 91 49.22 2.44 -4.19
N MET A 92 48.80 2.94 -3.04
CA MET A 92 49.62 3.75 -2.13
C MET A 92 49.80 3.06 -0.77
N LEU A 93 49.77 1.71 -0.75
CA LEU A 93 49.88 0.91 0.48
C LEU A 93 51.27 1.08 1.08
N THR A 94 51.33 1.30 2.40
CA THR A 94 52.60 1.51 3.13
C THR A 94 53.03 0.30 3.96
N ALA A 95 52.09 -0.61 4.24
CA ALA A 95 52.29 -1.89 4.88
C ALA A 95 51.11 -2.83 4.52
N LEU A 96 51.34 -4.14 4.64
CA LEU A 96 50.27 -5.13 4.79
C LEU A 96 49.88 -5.24 6.28
N PRO A 97 48.67 -5.71 6.63
CA PRO A 97 48.30 -5.95 8.01
C PRO A 97 49.00 -7.21 8.57
N ASP A 98 49.32 -7.19 9.86
CA ASP A 98 50.00 -8.29 10.56
C ASP A 98 49.20 -9.61 10.58
N ASP A 99 47.88 -9.53 10.33
CA ASP A 99 46.97 -10.67 10.20
C ASP A 99 46.89 -11.28 8.78
N ILE A 100 47.70 -10.84 7.80
CA ILE A 100 47.60 -11.31 6.39
C ILE A 100 47.66 -12.84 6.24
N GLY A 101 48.42 -13.54 7.09
CA GLY A 101 48.49 -15.01 7.14
C GLY A 101 47.16 -15.73 7.39
N GLN A 102 46.11 -15.04 7.84
CA GLN A 102 44.76 -15.60 8.01
C GLN A 102 44.09 -15.96 6.68
N LEU A 103 44.59 -15.46 5.54
CA LEU A 103 44.08 -15.77 4.20
C LEU A 103 44.56 -17.13 3.67
N ALA A 104 44.34 -18.19 4.44
CA ALA A 104 44.89 -19.54 4.16
C ALA A 104 44.52 -20.14 2.79
N SER A 105 43.46 -19.64 2.13
CA SER A 105 43.06 -20.06 0.77
C SER A 105 43.83 -19.37 -0.37
N LEU A 106 44.65 -18.34 -0.06
CA LEU A 106 45.22 -17.44 -1.06
C LEU A 106 46.31 -18.15 -1.89
N GLN A 107 46.21 -18.01 -3.22
CA GLN A 107 47.09 -18.62 -4.23
C GLN A 107 47.90 -17.56 -5.00
N VAL A 108 47.34 -16.36 -5.17
CA VAL A 108 48.02 -15.22 -5.83
C VAL A 108 47.83 -13.96 -4.99
N LEU A 109 48.94 -13.31 -4.65
CA LEU A 109 48.98 -11.98 -4.06
C LEU A 109 49.83 -11.08 -4.96
N ASN A 110 49.21 -10.04 -5.51
CA ASN A 110 49.89 -9.01 -6.28
C ASN A 110 49.77 -7.66 -5.56
N ILE A 111 50.92 -7.09 -5.18
CA ILE A 111 51.04 -5.77 -4.54
C ILE A 111 52.09 -4.91 -5.25
N GLU A 112 52.32 -5.14 -6.55
CA GLU A 112 53.25 -4.36 -7.38
C GLU A 112 52.94 -2.85 -7.36
N ASN A 113 53.96 -1.99 -7.52
CA ASN A 113 53.83 -0.53 -7.63
C ASN A 113 53.06 0.07 -6.44
N ASN A 114 53.62 -0.11 -5.24
CA ASN A 114 53.12 0.37 -3.95
C ASN A 114 54.27 0.98 -3.12
N GLN A 115 54.06 1.28 -1.83
CA GLN A 115 55.04 1.93 -0.96
C GLN A 115 55.38 1.08 0.28
N ILE A 116 55.27 -0.24 0.15
CA ILE A 116 55.44 -1.20 1.25
C ILE A 116 56.92 -1.30 1.62
N LYS A 117 57.23 -1.14 2.91
CA LYS A 117 58.62 -1.09 3.42
C LYS A 117 59.13 -2.39 4.02
N ALA A 118 58.22 -3.21 4.51
CA ALA A 118 58.45 -4.56 5.02
C ALA A 118 57.19 -5.40 4.80
N LEU A 119 57.36 -6.71 4.65
CA LEU A 119 56.26 -7.67 4.75
C LEU A 119 56.15 -8.15 6.21
N PRO A 120 54.94 -8.37 6.75
CA PRO A 120 54.77 -8.91 8.11
C PRO A 120 55.16 -10.39 8.15
N ASP A 121 55.66 -10.87 9.30
CA ASP A 121 56.10 -12.26 9.45
C ASP A 121 55.01 -13.30 9.13
N SER A 122 53.73 -12.96 9.33
CA SER A 122 52.58 -13.82 9.01
C SER A 122 52.42 -14.12 7.52
N ILE A 123 53.14 -13.44 6.62
CA ILE A 123 53.14 -13.77 5.18
C ILE A 123 53.55 -15.23 4.92
N GLY A 124 54.43 -15.77 5.78
CA GLY A 124 54.89 -17.16 5.72
C GLY A 124 53.82 -18.22 6.03
N ASP A 125 52.70 -17.83 6.65
CA ASP A 125 51.60 -18.75 6.96
C ASP A 125 50.66 -18.99 5.78
N LEU A 126 50.83 -18.25 4.67
CA LEU A 126 50.10 -18.42 3.40
C LEU A 126 50.59 -19.66 2.62
N ARG A 127 50.39 -20.85 3.20
CA ARG A 127 50.94 -22.13 2.69
C ARG A 127 50.51 -22.53 1.28
N LEU A 128 49.39 -22.00 0.78
CA LEU A 128 48.86 -22.26 -0.57
C LEU A 128 49.26 -21.19 -1.60
N LEU A 129 50.00 -20.14 -1.21
CA LEU A 129 50.37 -19.06 -2.12
C LEU A 129 51.40 -19.57 -3.13
N GLN A 130 51.09 -19.39 -4.42
CA GLN A 130 51.91 -19.81 -5.56
C GLN A 130 52.64 -18.63 -6.19
N THR A 131 52.02 -17.45 -6.21
CA THR A 131 52.60 -16.23 -6.78
C THR A 131 52.54 -15.09 -5.77
N LEU A 132 53.71 -14.52 -5.48
CA LEU A 132 53.89 -13.31 -4.68
C LEU A 132 54.64 -12.26 -5.51
N ASN A 133 53.90 -11.31 -6.09
CA ASN A 133 54.49 -10.15 -6.78
C ASN A 133 54.53 -8.96 -5.82
N VAL A 134 55.75 -8.50 -5.48
CA VAL A 134 56.00 -7.32 -4.65
C VAL A 134 56.90 -6.29 -5.34
N LYS A 135 56.98 -6.36 -6.68
CA LYS A 135 57.78 -5.49 -7.54
C LYS A 135 57.45 -3.99 -7.32
N GLY A 136 58.41 -3.10 -7.56
CA GLY A 136 58.17 -1.65 -7.52
C GLY A 136 57.69 -1.16 -6.14
N ASN A 137 58.38 -1.59 -5.08
CA ASN A 137 58.05 -1.25 -3.68
C ASN A 137 59.29 -0.70 -2.95
N CYS A 138 59.16 -0.45 -1.65
CA CYS A 138 60.22 0.11 -0.80
C CYS A 138 60.80 -0.95 0.16
N LEU A 139 60.72 -2.24 -0.17
CA LEU A 139 61.19 -3.32 0.72
C LEU A 139 62.70 -3.23 0.91
N SER A 140 63.15 -3.23 2.16
CA SER A 140 64.58 -3.26 2.52
C SER A 140 65.10 -4.67 2.85
N GLN A 141 64.21 -5.55 3.32
CA GLN A 141 64.50 -6.93 3.73
C GLN A 141 63.26 -7.80 3.48
N LEU A 142 63.46 -9.11 3.35
CA LEU A 142 62.41 -10.13 3.26
C LEU A 142 62.37 -10.93 4.57
N PRO A 143 61.20 -11.17 5.20
CA PRO A 143 61.13 -11.90 6.47
C PRO A 143 61.50 -13.37 6.28
N THR A 144 62.16 -13.97 7.28
CA THR A 144 62.60 -15.38 7.26
C THR A 144 61.42 -16.35 7.13
N SER A 145 60.22 -15.93 7.51
CA SER A 145 59.00 -16.73 7.41
C SER A 145 58.62 -17.11 5.97
N VAL A 146 59.11 -16.42 4.93
CA VAL A 146 58.86 -16.78 3.52
C VAL A 146 59.34 -18.21 3.20
N GLY A 147 60.36 -18.71 3.90
CA GLY A 147 60.79 -20.12 3.81
C GLY A 147 59.71 -21.15 4.14
N ARG A 148 58.65 -20.76 4.87
CA ARG A 148 57.53 -21.64 5.25
C ARG A 148 56.46 -21.80 4.16
N MET A 149 56.57 -21.06 3.06
CA MET A 149 55.55 -20.98 2.02
C MET A 149 55.63 -22.19 1.06
N SER A 150 55.12 -23.33 1.53
CA SER A 150 55.19 -24.68 0.93
C SER A 150 54.57 -24.87 -0.47
N SER A 151 54.13 -23.82 -1.15
CA SER A 151 53.61 -23.87 -2.52
C SER A 151 54.04 -22.68 -3.38
N LEU A 152 54.93 -21.82 -2.88
CA LEU A 152 55.41 -20.63 -3.59
C LEU A 152 56.24 -21.08 -4.79
N ARG A 153 55.87 -20.60 -5.98
CA ARG A 153 56.53 -20.87 -7.27
C ARG A 153 57.18 -19.61 -7.84
N THR A 154 56.51 -18.48 -7.74
CA THR A 154 56.96 -17.21 -8.32
C THR A 154 57.05 -16.14 -7.25
N LEU A 155 58.24 -15.57 -7.06
CA LEU A 155 58.50 -14.46 -6.16
C LEU A 155 59.21 -13.33 -6.93
N ASP A 156 58.55 -12.18 -7.06
CA ASP A 156 59.13 -11.00 -7.73
C ASP A 156 59.46 -9.91 -6.72
N LEU A 157 60.77 -9.66 -6.56
CA LEU A 157 61.40 -8.68 -5.69
C LEU A 157 62.10 -7.57 -6.48
N SER A 158 61.93 -7.50 -7.80
CA SER A 158 62.56 -6.45 -8.62
C SER A 158 62.04 -5.04 -8.30
N GLU A 159 62.81 -4.02 -8.66
CA GLU A 159 62.51 -2.61 -8.38
C GLU A 159 62.23 -2.35 -6.86
N ASN A 160 63.10 -2.88 -5.99
CA ASN A 160 63.03 -2.70 -4.54
C ASN A 160 64.40 -2.28 -3.95
N SER A 161 64.51 -2.21 -2.62
CA SER A 161 65.76 -1.88 -1.89
C SER A 161 66.34 -3.06 -1.09
N VAL A 162 65.95 -4.29 -1.43
CA VAL A 162 66.43 -5.52 -0.79
C VAL A 162 67.90 -5.73 -1.14
N ARG A 163 68.72 -6.05 -0.13
CA ARG A 163 70.15 -6.38 -0.30
C ARG A 163 70.50 -7.80 0.12
N GLU A 164 69.69 -8.39 1.00
CA GLU A 164 69.96 -9.67 1.65
C GLU A 164 68.69 -10.53 1.62
N LEU A 165 68.81 -11.75 1.09
CA LEU A 165 67.76 -12.77 1.20
C LEU A 165 67.94 -13.57 2.50
N PRO A 166 66.86 -13.94 3.20
CA PRO A 166 66.94 -14.84 4.33
C PRO A 166 67.39 -16.23 3.87
N ARG A 167 68.27 -16.88 4.65
CA ARG A 167 68.74 -18.26 4.39
C ARG A 167 67.57 -19.23 4.25
N ASP A 168 66.55 -19.05 5.09
CA ASP A 168 65.31 -19.82 5.13
C ASP A 168 64.56 -19.89 3.79
N LEU A 169 64.81 -19.00 2.83
CA LEU A 169 64.22 -19.07 1.49
C LEU A 169 64.54 -20.39 0.76
N ALA A 170 65.63 -21.08 1.11
CA ALA A 170 65.92 -22.44 0.64
C ALA A 170 64.84 -23.48 1.02
N LEU A 171 64.08 -23.22 2.09
CA LEU A 171 62.99 -24.09 2.55
C LEU A 171 61.73 -23.98 1.65
N ALA A 172 61.62 -22.93 0.84
CA ALA A 172 60.60 -22.78 -0.20
C ALA A 172 60.93 -23.64 -1.43
N ARG A 173 60.99 -24.97 -1.24
CA ARG A 173 61.46 -25.96 -2.22
C ARG A 173 60.60 -26.08 -3.50
N THR A 174 59.46 -25.37 -3.57
CA THR A 174 58.59 -25.29 -4.76
C THR A 174 58.90 -24.10 -5.68
N LEU A 175 59.85 -23.22 -5.32
CA LEU A 175 60.14 -22.01 -6.09
C LEU A 175 60.68 -22.37 -7.49
N GLU A 176 60.06 -21.82 -8.52
CA GLU A 176 60.39 -22.01 -9.94
C GLU A 176 61.04 -20.72 -10.52
N SER A 177 60.59 -19.55 -10.05
CA SER A 177 61.05 -18.24 -10.52
C SER A 177 61.28 -17.26 -9.36
N LEU A 178 62.49 -16.68 -9.32
CA LEU A 178 62.88 -15.60 -8.42
C LEU A 178 63.49 -14.45 -9.22
N THR A 179 62.82 -13.31 -9.28
CA THR A 179 63.32 -12.10 -9.94
C THR A 179 63.71 -11.05 -8.91
N LEU A 180 64.93 -10.50 -9.04
CA LEU A 180 65.50 -9.52 -8.11
C LEU A 180 66.59 -8.68 -8.79
N ASP A 181 66.91 -7.53 -8.21
CA ASP A 181 67.91 -6.61 -8.75
C ASP A 181 69.33 -7.06 -8.35
N ALA A 182 69.89 -8.01 -9.10
CA ALA A 182 71.18 -8.67 -8.79
C ALA A 182 72.34 -7.70 -8.45
N ALA A 183 72.35 -6.49 -9.03
CA ALA A 183 73.36 -5.47 -8.77
C ALA A 183 73.26 -4.76 -7.40
N LEU A 184 72.14 -4.91 -6.67
CA LEU A 184 71.93 -4.35 -5.33
C LEU A 184 72.21 -5.35 -4.20
N MET A 185 72.42 -6.62 -4.53
CA MET A 185 72.54 -7.72 -3.57
C MET A 185 73.94 -7.81 -2.92
N SER A 186 73.98 -7.81 -1.59
CA SER A 186 75.14 -8.25 -0.80
C SER A 186 75.09 -9.74 -0.46
N TYR A 187 73.91 -10.33 -0.30
CA TYR A 187 73.73 -11.77 -0.02
C TYR A 187 72.44 -12.33 -0.65
N PRO A 188 72.52 -13.33 -1.57
CA PRO A 188 73.71 -13.91 -2.18
C PRO A 188 74.56 -12.88 -2.94
N PRO A 189 75.85 -13.17 -3.21
CA PRO A 189 76.69 -12.29 -4.01
C PRO A 189 76.14 -12.13 -5.44
N ALA A 190 76.24 -10.93 -6.00
CA ALA A 190 75.67 -10.55 -7.29
C ALA A 190 75.95 -11.55 -8.44
N SER A 191 77.12 -12.22 -8.44
CA SER A 191 77.49 -13.23 -9.44
C SER A 191 76.61 -14.49 -9.44
N VAL A 192 76.04 -14.87 -8.29
CA VAL A 192 75.05 -15.96 -8.18
C VAL A 192 73.67 -15.43 -8.56
N CYS A 193 73.36 -14.19 -8.20
CA CYS A 193 72.10 -13.53 -8.54
C CYS A 193 71.92 -13.32 -10.06
N THR A 194 73.01 -13.27 -10.84
CA THR A 194 72.98 -13.14 -12.30
C THR A 194 72.76 -14.44 -13.08
N THR A 195 72.92 -15.63 -12.47
CA THR A 195 72.86 -16.90 -13.22
C THR A 195 71.49 -17.58 -13.20
N GLY A 196 70.69 -17.40 -12.15
CA GLY A 196 69.27 -17.78 -12.14
C GLY A 196 68.74 -18.32 -10.80
N THR A 197 67.42 -18.58 -10.76
CA THR A 197 66.70 -19.09 -9.56
C THR A 197 67.38 -20.31 -8.95
N GLU A 198 67.76 -21.30 -9.78
CA GLU A 198 68.33 -22.57 -9.32
C GLU A 198 69.68 -22.38 -8.61
N ASP A 199 70.52 -21.47 -9.09
CA ASP A 199 71.84 -21.22 -8.50
C ASP A 199 71.72 -20.44 -7.19
N ILE A 200 70.76 -19.49 -7.13
CA ILE A 200 70.39 -18.79 -5.90
C ILE A 200 69.91 -19.80 -4.84
N GLN A 201 68.99 -20.70 -5.20
CA GLN A 201 68.52 -21.74 -4.28
C GLN A 201 69.64 -22.70 -3.89
N ARG A 202 70.46 -23.17 -4.83
CA ARG A 202 71.57 -24.10 -4.54
C ARG A 202 72.62 -23.49 -3.62
N PHE A 203 72.91 -22.19 -3.77
CA PHE A 203 73.75 -21.44 -2.85
C PHE A 203 73.13 -21.37 -1.44
N LEU A 204 71.85 -21.01 -1.33
CA LEU A 204 71.16 -20.91 -0.04
C LEU A 204 70.98 -22.27 0.67
N CYS A 205 70.75 -23.36 -0.07
CA CYS A 205 70.77 -24.74 0.45
C CYS A 205 72.16 -25.10 1.01
N THR A 206 73.22 -24.81 0.26
CA THR A 206 74.62 -25.07 0.68
C THR A 206 74.96 -24.29 1.96
N GLU A 207 74.52 -23.04 2.07
CA GLU A 207 74.68 -22.17 3.25
C GLU A 207 73.82 -22.57 4.47
N LEU A 208 72.95 -23.58 4.34
CA LEU A 208 72.20 -24.21 5.43
C LEU A 208 72.64 -25.66 5.71
N GLY A 209 73.46 -26.27 4.85
CA GLY A 209 73.83 -27.69 4.93
C GLY A 209 72.75 -28.65 4.42
N GLU A 210 71.80 -28.16 3.62
CA GLU A 210 70.72 -28.93 3.00
C GLU A 210 71.05 -29.29 1.55
N GLU A 211 70.60 -30.46 1.06
CA GLU A 211 70.73 -30.81 -0.36
C GLU A 211 69.73 -30.03 -1.22
N TYR A 212 70.20 -29.49 -2.35
CA TYR A 212 69.32 -28.84 -3.33
C TYR A 212 68.60 -29.88 -4.20
N CYS A 213 67.29 -29.97 -4.01
CA CYS A 213 66.40 -30.78 -4.83
C CYS A 213 65.57 -29.85 -5.74
N PRO A 214 65.59 -30.01 -7.09
CA PRO A 214 64.82 -29.17 -8.01
C PRO A 214 63.31 -29.21 -7.76
N SER A 215 62.64 -28.08 -7.97
CA SER A 215 61.21 -27.87 -7.71
C SER A 215 60.29 -28.88 -8.44
N SER A 216 60.74 -29.42 -9.57
CA SER A 216 60.06 -30.49 -10.33
C SER A 216 59.86 -31.78 -9.54
N GLN A 217 60.70 -32.08 -8.54
CA GLN A 217 60.55 -33.27 -7.69
C GLN A 217 59.48 -33.10 -6.60
N PHE A 218 59.16 -31.87 -6.20
CA PHE A 218 58.14 -31.57 -5.17
C PHE A 218 56.72 -31.36 -5.72
N LEU A 219 56.53 -31.44 -7.04
CA LEU A 219 55.21 -31.27 -7.65
C LEU A 219 54.28 -32.50 -7.53
N LEU A 220 54.81 -33.68 -7.21
CA LEU A 220 54.07 -34.95 -7.19
C LEU A 220 53.11 -35.10 -5.98
N PRO A 221 53.49 -34.79 -4.72
CA PRO A 221 52.67 -35.12 -3.54
C PRO A 221 51.32 -34.39 -3.41
N VAL A 222 51.02 -33.42 -4.28
CA VAL A 222 49.76 -32.64 -4.25
C VAL A 222 48.75 -33.13 -5.31
N LEU A 223 49.16 -34.04 -6.21
CA LEU A 223 48.28 -34.68 -7.19
C LEU A 223 48.25 -36.22 -7.06
N GLU A 224 49.24 -36.83 -6.41
CA GLU A 224 49.27 -38.28 -6.16
C GLU A 224 48.39 -38.70 -4.96
N SER A 225 47.09 -38.41 -5.05
CA SER A 225 46.07 -39.04 -4.22
C SER A 225 45.03 -39.82 -5.03
N ASP A 226 45.41 -40.33 -6.21
CA ASP A 226 44.72 -41.47 -6.85
C ASP A 226 45.61 -42.25 -7.86
N SER A 227 45.27 -43.51 -8.10
CA SER A 227 45.79 -44.41 -9.18
C SER A 227 47.29 -44.83 -9.25
N GLY A 228 47.63 -45.89 -8.50
CA GLY A 228 48.25 -47.15 -9.01
C GLY A 228 49.38 -47.19 -10.06
N LYS A 229 50.62 -47.42 -9.58
CA LYS A 229 51.68 -48.34 -10.11
C LYS A 229 51.79 -48.65 -11.62
N GLN A 230 52.95 -48.34 -12.23
CA GLN A 230 53.79 -49.35 -12.90
C GLN A 230 55.25 -48.85 -13.17
N SER A 231 56.13 -49.76 -13.60
CA SER A 231 57.60 -49.63 -13.62
C SER A 231 58.19 -49.22 -14.99
N PRO A 232 59.42 -48.66 -15.03
CA PRO A 232 60.09 -48.25 -16.28
C PRO A 232 60.89 -49.39 -16.93
N ASP A 233 60.89 -49.46 -18.27
CA ASP A 233 61.98 -50.05 -19.08
C ASP A 233 61.79 -49.76 -20.58
N ASN A 234 62.63 -48.86 -21.14
CA ASN A 234 63.08 -48.72 -22.54
C ASN A 234 63.58 -47.29 -22.81
N VAL A 235 64.87 -47.11 -23.12
CA VAL A 235 65.44 -45.78 -23.41
C VAL A 235 65.58 -45.52 -24.91
N ASP A 236 65.95 -46.51 -25.73
CA ASP A 236 66.28 -46.28 -27.14
C ASP A 236 65.07 -45.98 -28.05
N SER A 237 63.85 -46.31 -27.60
CA SER A 237 62.61 -45.88 -28.30
C SER A 237 62.21 -44.44 -27.97
N LEU A 238 62.81 -43.78 -26.97
CA LEU A 238 62.41 -42.43 -26.57
C LEU A 238 62.80 -41.37 -27.58
N GLU A 239 63.93 -41.49 -28.28
CA GLU A 239 64.50 -40.39 -29.08
C GLU A 239 63.71 -40.12 -30.38
N VAL A 240 63.41 -41.17 -31.16
CA VAL A 240 62.54 -41.07 -32.34
C VAL A 240 61.11 -40.69 -31.94
N ALA A 241 60.62 -41.22 -30.80
CA ALA A 241 59.34 -40.82 -30.25
C ALA A 241 59.35 -39.34 -29.78
N TRP A 242 60.47 -38.82 -29.30
CA TRP A 242 60.67 -37.41 -28.93
C TRP A 242 60.58 -36.52 -30.16
N GLN A 243 61.25 -36.88 -31.25
CA GLN A 243 61.24 -36.11 -32.49
C GLN A 243 59.83 -36.06 -33.11
N SER A 244 59.07 -37.18 -33.07
CA SER A 244 57.64 -37.15 -33.45
C SER A 244 56.82 -36.28 -32.49
N LYS A 245 56.95 -36.48 -31.16
CA LYS A 245 56.23 -35.70 -30.15
C LYS A 245 56.54 -34.21 -30.20
N PHE A 246 57.76 -33.82 -30.58
CA PHE A 246 58.17 -32.44 -30.75
C PHE A 246 57.49 -31.81 -31.97
N ASN A 247 57.50 -32.49 -33.12
CA ASN A 247 56.76 -32.06 -34.31
C ASN A 247 55.24 -31.99 -34.06
N ASP A 248 54.68 -32.93 -33.30
CA ASP A 248 53.27 -32.90 -32.88
C ASP A 248 53.00 -31.80 -31.84
N PHE A 249 53.98 -31.45 -30.99
CA PHE A 249 53.89 -30.33 -30.06
C PHE A 249 53.94 -28.99 -30.80
N GLU A 250 54.81 -28.82 -31.80
CA GLU A 250 54.83 -27.63 -32.65
C GLU A 250 53.52 -27.49 -33.43
N LYS A 251 53.01 -28.57 -34.04
CA LYS A 251 51.68 -28.55 -34.68
C LYS A 251 50.56 -28.18 -33.71
N ARG A 252 50.56 -28.71 -32.47
CA ARG A 252 49.57 -28.36 -31.44
C ARG A 252 49.72 -26.94 -30.92
N LYS A 253 50.94 -26.41 -30.86
CA LYS A 253 51.25 -25.01 -30.49
C LYS A 253 50.75 -24.06 -31.57
N GLU A 254 51.02 -24.37 -32.84
CA GLU A 254 50.54 -23.63 -34.00
C GLU A 254 49.01 -23.69 -34.12
N GLN A 255 48.41 -24.88 -33.96
CA GLN A 255 46.95 -25.05 -33.92
C GLN A 255 46.33 -24.23 -32.77
N LYS A 256 46.88 -24.28 -31.55
CA LYS A 256 46.41 -23.45 -30.43
C LYS A 256 46.60 -21.96 -30.65
N HIS A 257 47.63 -21.56 -31.40
CA HIS A 257 47.81 -20.16 -31.80
C HIS A 257 46.73 -19.72 -32.79
N GLN A 258 46.39 -20.56 -33.77
CA GLN A 258 45.32 -20.31 -34.73
C GLN A 258 43.92 -20.35 -34.07
N GLU A 259 43.68 -21.27 -33.14
CA GLU A 259 42.47 -21.32 -32.29
C GLU A 259 42.34 -20.06 -31.43
N LYS A 260 43.44 -19.58 -30.83
CA LYS A 260 43.47 -18.30 -30.11
C LYS A 260 43.13 -17.13 -31.03
N LEU A 261 43.76 -17.03 -32.20
CA LEU A 261 43.49 -15.96 -33.18
C LEU A 261 42.04 -16.00 -33.72
N ALA A 262 41.45 -17.20 -33.85
CA ALA A 262 40.04 -17.36 -34.20
C ALA A 262 39.11 -16.90 -33.07
N PHE A 263 39.45 -17.23 -31.81
CA PHE A 263 38.71 -16.77 -30.63
C PHE A 263 38.79 -15.25 -30.45
N GLU A 264 39.97 -14.64 -30.66
CA GLU A 264 40.16 -13.18 -30.61
C GLU A 264 39.31 -12.47 -31.68
N ARG A 265 39.24 -13.02 -32.90
CA ARG A 265 38.33 -12.50 -33.96
C ARG A 265 36.85 -12.63 -33.58
N GLN A 266 36.42 -13.78 -33.07
CA GLN A 266 35.03 -13.96 -32.61
C GLN A 266 34.67 -13.04 -31.43
N LEU A 267 35.63 -12.73 -30.56
CA LEU A 267 35.45 -11.78 -29.48
C LEU A 267 35.30 -10.34 -30.02
N GLU A 268 36.13 -9.94 -30.98
CA GLU A 268 35.99 -8.68 -31.71
C GLU A 268 34.65 -8.57 -32.44
N GLU A 269 34.21 -9.62 -33.13
CA GLU A 269 32.92 -9.64 -33.84
C GLU A 269 31.76 -9.46 -32.87
N LYS A 270 31.73 -10.21 -31.76
CA LYS A 270 30.71 -10.06 -30.71
C LYS A 270 30.76 -8.69 -30.03
N GLN A 271 31.94 -8.08 -29.89
CA GLN A 271 32.06 -6.70 -29.40
C GLN A 271 31.48 -5.68 -30.39
N LYS A 272 31.69 -5.88 -31.70
CA LYS A 272 31.12 -5.04 -32.77
C LYS A 272 29.60 -5.19 -32.85
N GLU A 273 29.08 -6.41 -32.79
CA GLU A 273 27.64 -6.71 -32.69
C GLU A 273 27.02 -6.06 -31.46
N HIS A 274 27.62 -6.25 -30.28
CA HIS A 274 27.13 -5.65 -29.04
C HIS A 274 27.13 -4.12 -29.11
N HIS A 275 28.20 -3.50 -29.64
CA HIS A 275 28.26 -2.05 -29.83
C HIS A 275 27.18 -1.55 -30.81
N GLN A 276 26.94 -2.27 -31.91
CA GLN A 276 25.90 -1.93 -32.89
C GLN A 276 24.49 -2.05 -32.28
N LEU A 277 24.22 -3.08 -31.47
CA LEU A 277 22.98 -3.20 -30.71
C LEU A 277 22.82 -2.07 -29.68
N LEU A 278 23.91 -1.64 -29.04
CA LEU A 278 23.90 -0.53 -28.08
C LEU A 278 23.59 0.82 -28.77
N LEU A 279 24.14 1.05 -29.97
CA LEU A 279 23.79 2.20 -30.82
C LEU A 279 22.32 2.18 -31.27
N MET A 280 21.79 1.02 -31.66
CA MET A 280 20.37 0.86 -32.05
C MET A 280 19.42 1.04 -30.86
N ASN A 281 19.81 0.57 -29.66
CA ASN A 281 19.05 0.79 -28.44
C ASN A 281 19.05 2.27 -28.03
N ASN A 282 20.21 2.94 -28.11
CA ASN A 282 20.31 4.39 -27.88
C ASN A 282 19.44 5.20 -28.85
N SER A 283 19.48 4.93 -30.16
CA SER A 283 18.64 5.65 -31.12
C SER A 283 17.14 5.33 -30.94
N HIS A 284 16.77 4.11 -30.59
CA HIS A 284 15.40 3.77 -30.24
C HIS A 284 14.92 4.53 -28.99
N LYS A 285 15.76 4.61 -27.96
CA LYS A 285 15.52 5.38 -26.73
C LYS A 285 15.39 6.88 -27.01
N GLU A 286 16.23 7.45 -27.86
CA GLU A 286 16.13 8.86 -28.29
C GLU A 286 14.81 9.13 -29.02
N ASN A 287 14.39 8.23 -29.93
CA ASN A 287 13.09 8.33 -30.61
C ASN A 287 11.91 8.25 -29.62
N ILE A 288 11.95 7.36 -28.63
CA ILE A 288 10.93 7.30 -27.56
C ILE A 288 10.91 8.61 -26.76
N LEU A 289 12.07 9.12 -26.34
CA LEU A 289 12.17 10.38 -25.59
C LEU A 289 11.69 11.60 -26.40
N LEU A 290 11.81 11.57 -27.73
CA LEU A 290 11.24 12.59 -28.62
C LEU A 290 9.71 12.47 -28.73
N SER A 291 9.15 11.25 -28.83
CA SER A 291 7.69 11.05 -28.83
C SER A 291 7.07 11.49 -27.52
N VAL A 292 7.60 11.02 -26.38
CA VAL A 292 7.12 11.38 -25.03
C VAL A 292 7.15 12.90 -24.82
N ARG A 293 8.15 13.61 -25.34
CA ARG A 293 8.19 15.08 -25.31
C ARG A 293 7.09 15.71 -26.14
N GLN A 294 6.86 15.25 -27.38
CA GLN A 294 5.79 15.78 -28.23
C GLN A 294 4.40 15.54 -27.64
N ASP A 295 4.19 14.38 -27.02
CA ASP A 295 2.91 14.05 -26.38
C ASP A 295 2.73 14.82 -25.05
N GLN A 296 3.79 15.09 -24.31
CA GLN A 296 3.75 16.02 -23.17
C GLN A 296 3.44 17.46 -23.62
N GLU A 297 4.11 17.98 -24.65
CA GLU A 297 3.82 19.31 -25.23
C GLU A 297 2.36 19.43 -25.69
N ARG A 298 1.80 18.36 -26.29
CA ARG A 298 0.37 18.27 -26.65
C ARG A 298 -0.56 18.29 -25.45
N LEU A 299 -0.25 17.53 -24.40
CA LEU A 299 -1.04 17.49 -23.17
C LEU A 299 -1.03 18.84 -22.44
N GLU A 300 0.13 19.48 -22.31
CA GLU A 300 0.27 20.82 -21.72
C GLU A 300 -0.52 21.88 -22.52
N LEU A 301 -0.49 21.80 -23.85
CA LEU A 301 -1.31 22.67 -24.71
C LEU A 301 -2.82 22.41 -24.50
N GLY A 302 -3.25 21.15 -24.45
CA GLY A 302 -4.64 20.75 -24.21
C GLY A 302 -5.17 21.23 -22.86
N VAL A 303 -4.39 21.03 -21.79
CA VAL A 303 -4.69 21.53 -20.44
C VAL A 303 -4.78 23.06 -20.43
N SER A 304 -3.85 23.77 -21.08
CA SER A 304 -3.87 25.24 -21.19
C SER A 304 -5.10 25.77 -21.93
N VAL A 305 -5.57 25.06 -22.97
CA VAL A 305 -6.82 25.41 -23.69
C VAL A 305 -8.04 25.16 -22.79
N GLN A 306 -8.12 24.01 -22.11
CA GLN A 306 -9.24 23.65 -21.26
C GLN A 306 -9.36 24.58 -20.03
N GLN A 307 -8.23 24.96 -19.41
CA GLN A 307 -8.19 25.95 -18.33
C GLN A 307 -8.74 27.31 -18.80
N ARG A 308 -8.32 27.80 -19.98
CA ARG A 308 -8.85 29.06 -20.54
C ARG A 308 -10.35 29.01 -20.79
N PHE A 309 -10.87 27.88 -21.29
CA PHE A 309 -12.31 27.69 -21.49
C PHE A 309 -13.08 27.73 -20.16
N GLN A 310 -12.59 27.03 -19.14
CA GLN A 310 -13.17 27.04 -17.79
C GLN A 310 -13.13 28.43 -17.15
N GLU A 311 -12.04 29.18 -17.30
CA GLU A 311 -11.92 30.55 -16.78
C GLU A 311 -12.93 31.51 -17.45
N VAL A 312 -13.14 31.39 -18.77
CA VAL A 312 -14.16 32.16 -19.50
C VAL A 312 -15.58 31.82 -19.04
N GLU A 313 -15.92 30.54 -18.87
CA GLU A 313 -17.25 30.15 -18.37
C GLU A 313 -17.46 30.60 -16.91
N ARG A 314 -16.43 30.50 -16.06
CA ARG A 314 -16.43 31.02 -14.70
C ARG A 314 -16.69 32.53 -14.67
N GLN A 315 -16.01 33.30 -15.52
CA GLN A 315 -16.26 34.74 -15.68
C GLN A 315 -17.68 35.02 -16.18
N ARG A 316 -18.22 34.21 -17.10
CA ARG A 316 -19.62 34.32 -17.57
C ARG A 316 -20.64 34.09 -16.45
N ILE A 317 -20.40 33.09 -15.58
CA ILE A 317 -21.24 32.81 -14.41
C ILE A 317 -21.14 33.97 -13.40
N LEU A 318 -19.93 34.44 -13.08
CA LEU A 318 -19.71 35.61 -12.20
C LEU A 318 -20.30 36.92 -12.76
N GLY A 319 -20.46 37.04 -14.08
CA GLY A 319 -21.23 38.12 -14.72
C GLY A 319 -22.72 38.02 -14.43
N LYS A 320 -23.32 36.83 -14.63
CA LYS A 320 -24.74 36.56 -14.34
C LYS A 320 -25.09 36.76 -12.87
N VAL A 321 -24.24 36.30 -11.93
CA VAL A 321 -24.44 36.49 -10.49
C VAL A 321 -24.49 37.98 -10.14
N ARG A 322 -23.51 38.77 -10.59
CA ARG A 322 -23.51 40.24 -10.36
C ARG A 322 -24.70 40.96 -11.01
N GLN A 323 -25.20 40.47 -12.14
CA GLN A 323 -26.43 40.99 -12.76
C GLN A 323 -27.68 40.64 -11.92
N ALA A 324 -27.74 39.46 -11.30
CA ALA A 324 -28.80 39.09 -10.38
C ALA A 324 -28.74 39.90 -9.08
N GLU A 325 -27.55 40.05 -8.47
CA GLU A 325 -27.32 40.84 -7.25
C GLU A 325 -27.74 42.31 -7.44
N THR A 326 -27.32 42.94 -8.53
CA THR A 326 -27.73 44.33 -8.86
C THR A 326 -29.22 44.43 -9.16
N GLY A 327 -29.83 43.43 -9.81
CA GLY A 327 -31.28 43.33 -9.98
C GLY A 327 -32.04 43.22 -8.66
N ILE A 328 -31.54 42.46 -7.70
CA ILE A 328 -32.10 42.31 -6.35
C ILE A 328 -31.95 43.61 -5.56
N ALA A 329 -30.77 44.23 -5.56
CA ALA A 329 -30.51 45.51 -4.89
C ALA A 329 -31.44 46.63 -5.41
N ASN A 330 -31.64 46.70 -6.73
CA ASN A 330 -32.56 47.66 -7.34
C ASN A 330 -34.03 47.39 -6.94
N ARG A 331 -34.46 46.13 -6.88
CA ARG A 331 -35.80 45.75 -6.38
C ARG A 331 -35.99 46.14 -4.91
N ILE A 332 -35.01 45.89 -4.05
CA ILE A 332 -35.04 46.28 -2.64
C ILE A 332 -35.12 47.81 -2.51
N SER A 333 -34.31 48.55 -3.27
CA SER A 333 -34.34 50.02 -3.29
C SER A 333 -35.73 50.55 -3.68
N ASN A 334 -36.34 50.00 -4.73
CA ASN A 334 -37.69 50.38 -5.16
C ASN A 334 -38.76 50.06 -4.10
N LEU A 335 -38.72 48.87 -3.49
CA LEU A 335 -39.63 48.51 -2.40
C LEU A 335 -39.50 49.44 -1.18
N LEU A 336 -38.29 49.86 -0.83
CA LEU A 336 -38.05 50.84 0.23
C LEU A 336 -38.53 52.25 -0.14
N LEU A 337 -38.48 52.64 -1.41
CA LEU A 337 -39.03 53.91 -1.90
C LEU A 337 -40.57 53.90 -1.91
N ASP A 338 -41.19 52.82 -2.36
CA ASP A 338 -42.65 52.70 -2.41
C ASP A 338 -43.25 52.51 -1.01
N ASN A 339 -42.58 51.81 -0.09
CA ASN A 339 -42.98 51.78 1.31
C ASN A 339 -42.92 53.18 1.96
N LYS A 340 -41.87 53.97 1.67
CA LYS A 340 -41.80 55.39 2.09
C LYS A 340 -42.91 56.26 1.49
N ARG A 341 -43.33 56.00 0.24
CA ARG A 341 -44.48 56.69 -0.40
C ARG A 341 -45.80 56.29 0.24
N GLN A 342 -46.06 55.00 0.43
CA GLN A 342 -47.25 54.48 1.09
C GLN A 342 -47.39 55.04 2.51
N ARG A 343 -46.29 55.05 3.28
CA ARG A 343 -46.27 55.64 4.62
C ARG A 343 -46.65 57.12 4.61
N LYS A 344 -46.06 57.94 3.74
CA LYS A 344 -46.44 59.36 3.58
C LYS A 344 -47.90 59.54 3.17
N SER A 345 -48.42 58.65 2.31
CA SER A 345 -49.82 58.66 1.89
C SER A 345 -50.76 58.35 3.06
N ALA A 346 -50.41 57.36 3.89
CA ALA A 346 -51.16 57.02 5.10
C ALA A 346 -51.11 58.14 6.15
N GLU A 347 -49.94 58.75 6.37
CA GLU A 347 -49.76 59.90 7.26
C GLU A 347 -50.62 61.10 6.79
N PHE A 348 -50.69 61.36 5.48
CA PHE A 348 -51.55 62.40 4.89
C PHE A 348 -53.05 62.10 5.00
N LEU A 349 -53.48 60.86 4.73
CA LEU A 349 -54.87 60.43 4.88
C LEU A 349 -55.32 60.50 6.35
N GLN A 350 -54.45 60.12 7.29
CA GLN A 350 -54.71 60.24 8.72
C GLN A 350 -54.84 61.71 9.16
N GLN A 351 -54.05 62.62 8.56
CA GLN A 351 -54.19 64.06 8.81
C GLN A 351 -55.52 64.61 8.28
N LEU A 352 -55.92 64.25 7.04
CA LEU A 352 -57.22 64.62 6.48
C LEU A 352 -58.39 64.10 7.33
N GLU A 353 -58.32 62.88 7.84
CA GLU A 353 -59.37 62.33 8.71
C GLU A 353 -59.44 63.06 10.07
N GLN A 354 -58.30 63.44 10.66
CA GLN A 354 -58.31 64.32 11.84
C GLN A 354 -58.93 65.68 11.55
N ASP A 355 -58.65 66.29 10.40
CA ASP A 355 -59.24 67.58 10.02
C ASP A 355 -60.74 67.45 9.68
N ARG A 356 -61.18 66.31 9.14
CA ARG A 356 -62.59 65.94 8.98
C ARG A 356 -63.30 65.89 10.33
N ILE A 357 -62.75 65.16 11.31
CA ILE A 357 -63.29 65.02 12.68
C ILE A 357 -63.30 66.37 13.42
N ARG A 358 -62.27 67.23 13.22
CA ARG A 358 -62.24 68.60 13.75
C ARG A 358 -63.36 69.45 13.16
N MET A 359 -63.57 69.38 11.84
CA MET A 359 -64.66 70.09 11.17
C MET A 359 -66.03 69.63 11.68
N GLU A 360 -66.24 68.33 11.84
CA GLU A 360 -67.48 67.75 12.40
C GLU A 360 -67.76 68.23 13.84
N HIS A 361 -66.72 68.36 14.69
CA HIS A 361 -66.90 68.94 16.02
C HIS A 361 -67.29 70.42 15.97
N LEU A 362 -66.68 71.21 15.09
CA LEU A 362 -67.00 72.63 14.94
C LEU A 362 -68.40 72.86 14.35
N THR A 363 -68.86 72.03 13.41
CA THR A 363 -70.24 72.09 12.91
C THR A 363 -71.25 71.63 13.96
N ALA A 364 -70.94 70.60 14.76
CA ALA A 364 -71.79 70.18 15.88
C ALA A 364 -71.96 71.30 16.93
N ILE A 365 -70.86 71.95 17.34
CA ILE A 365 -70.89 73.07 18.31
C ILE A 365 -71.72 74.24 17.77
N THR A 366 -71.47 74.69 16.53
CA THR A 366 -72.23 75.80 15.94
C THR A 366 -73.71 75.44 15.68
N GLN A 367 -74.03 74.17 15.43
CA GLN A 367 -75.41 73.69 15.35
C GLN A 367 -76.09 73.65 16.73
N GLU A 368 -75.37 73.31 17.80
CA GLU A 368 -75.88 73.40 19.18
C GLU A 368 -76.10 74.86 19.62
N GLU A 369 -75.15 75.76 19.36
CA GLU A 369 -75.27 77.19 19.64
C GLU A 369 -76.45 77.82 18.91
N THR A 370 -76.60 77.57 17.60
CA THR A 370 -77.74 78.10 16.82
C THR A 370 -79.06 77.51 17.26
N ASN A 371 -79.12 76.24 17.69
CA ASN A 371 -80.30 75.65 18.32
C ASN A 371 -80.60 76.29 19.69
N SER A 372 -79.58 76.62 20.49
CA SER A 372 -79.75 77.35 21.75
C SER A 372 -80.27 78.77 21.51
N LEU A 373 -79.79 79.47 20.47
CA LEU A 373 -80.29 80.80 20.09
C LEU A 373 -81.76 80.74 19.67
N ARG A 374 -82.15 79.82 18.78
CA ARG A 374 -83.56 79.61 18.40
C ARG A 374 -84.45 79.29 19.60
N LYS A 375 -83.98 78.47 20.55
CA LYS A 375 -84.71 78.18 21.81
C LYS A 375 -84.93 79.46 22.64
N ARG A 376 -83.94 80.36 22.72
CA ARG A 376 -84.08 81.67 23.40
C ARG A 376 -85.05 82.59 22.65
N GLU A 377 -84.95 82.68 21.32
CA GLU A 377 -85.86 83.49 20.48
C GLU A 377 -87.33 83.04 20.63
N VAL A 378 -87.58 81.72 20.57
CA VAL A 378 -88.92 81.15 20.79
C VAL A 378 -89.43 81.44 22.20
N ALA A 379 -88.57 81.31 23.23
CA ALA A 379 -88.96 81.64 24.60
C ALA A 379 -89.32 83.12 24.78
N VAL A 380 -88.55 84.04 24.19
CA VAL A 380 -88.84 85.49 24.19
C VAL A 380 -90.15 85.80 23.42
N ALA A 381 -90.37 85.16 22.26
CA ALA A 381 -91.61 85.30 21.50
C ALA A 381 -92.84 84.78 22.28
N MET A 382 -92.72 83.64 22.96
CA MET A 382 -93.77 83.11 23.85
C MET A 382 -94.04 84.06 25.02
N GLN A 383 -92.99 84.60 25.67
CA GLN A 383 -93.14 85.56 26.76
C GLN A 383 -93.85 86.84 26.28
N LYS A 384 -93.51 87.34 25.08
CA LYS A 384 -94.20 88.48 24.45
C LYS A 384 -95.67 88.17 24.20
N MET A 385 -96.00 87.06 23.53
CA MET A 385 -97.40 86.67 23.28
C MET A 385 -98.21 86.46 24.56
N LEU A 386 -97.61 85.96 25.64
CA LEU A 386 -98.27 85.84 26.94
C LEU A 386 -98.54 87.21 27.56
N SER A 387 -97.62 88.17 27.47
CA SER A 387 -97.82 89.55 27.93
C SER A 387 -98.90 90.28 27.13
N GLU A 388 -98.91 90.12 25.80
CA GLU A 388 -99.94 90.64 24.91
C GLU A 388 -101.31 90.02 25.21
N SER A 389 -101.35 88.70 25.46
CA SER A 389 -102.57 87.98 25.86
C SER A 389 -103.11 88.46 27.21
N CYS A 390 -102.25 88.77 28.19
CA CYS A 390 -102.67 89.33 29.47
C CYS A 390 -103.21 90.76 29.32
N SER A 391 -102.52 91.60 28.52
CA SER A 391 -102.99 92.96 28.20
C SER A 391 -104.34 92.96 27.49
N MET A 392 -104.53 92.07 26.51
CA MET A 392 -105.82 91.86 25.84
C MET A 392 -106.90 91.39 26.80
N ARG A 393 -106.61 90.48 27.73
CA ARG A 393 -107.59 89.98 28.71
C ARG A 393 -108.04 91.07 29.68
N LEU A 394 -107.13 91.90 30.18
CA LEU A 394 -107.43 93.06 31.01
C LEU A 394 -108.30 94.10 30.26
N MET A 395 -107.99 94.37 28.99
CA MET A 395 -108.81 95.24 28.13
C MET A 395 -110.21 94.65 27.88
N GLN A 396 -110.31 93.33 27.75
CA GLN A 396 -111.57 92.61 27.54
C GLN A 396 -112.45 92.65 28.79
N GLU A 397 -111.90 92.33 29.97
CA GLU A 397 -112.57 92.45 31.28
C GLU A 397 -113.05 93.90 31.55
N ALA A 398 -112.22 94.89 31.22
CA ALA A 398 -112.58 96.31 31.30
C ALA A 398 -113.62 96.75 30.25
N SER A 399 -113.90 95.94 29.23
CA SER A 399 -114.96 96.18 28.24
C SER A 399 -116.27 95.49 28.63
N ASP A 400 -116.22 94.23 29.09
CA ASP A 400 -117.40 93.48 29.54
C ASP A 400 -117.99 94.05 30.84
N SER A 401 -117.16 94.59 31.75
CA SER A 401 -117.65 95.33 32.93
C SER A 401 -118.53 96.52 32.55
N ARG A 402 -118.13 97.27 31.50
CA ARG A 402 -118.93 98.37 30.94
C ARG A 402 -120.18 97.86 30.23
N ARG A 403 -120.09 96.72 29.55
CA ARG A 403 -121.22 96.08 28.86
C ARG A 403 -122.28 95.58 29.83
N GLN A 404 -121.89 94.97 30.95
CA GLN A 404 -122.80 94.49 31.99
C GLN A 404 -123.58 95.62 32.65
N SER A 405 -122.92 96.74 32.98
CA SER A 405 -123.58 97.93 33.53
C SER A 405 -124.72 98.46 32.64
N LEU A 406 -124.49 98.51 31.33
CA LEU A 406 -125.49 98.96 30.35
C LEU A 406 -126.64 97.96 30.14
N VAL A 407 -126.39 96.67 30.33
CA VAL A 407 -127.42 95.61 30.21
C VAL A 407 -128.41 95.65 31.39
N THR A 408 -127.95 95.95 32.61
CA THR A 408 -128.83 96.05 33.79
C THR A 408 -129.93 97.12 33.66
N GLU A 409 -129.65 98.21 32.96
CA GLU A 409 -130.58 99.34 32.84
C GLU A 409 -131.59 99.16 31.68
N ALA A 410 -131.22 98.40 30.64
CA ALA A 410 -132.05 98.17 29.46
C ALA A 410 -133.21 97.17 29.67
N CYS A 411 -133.12 96.25 30.63
CA CYS A 411 -134.06 95.13 30.79
C CYS A 411 -135.49 95.49 31.28
N ARG A 412 -135.86 96.78 31.37
CA ARG A 412 -137.16 97.21 31.95
C ARG A 412 -138.32 97.40 30.96
N ARG A 413 -138.13 97.22 29.64
CA ARG A 413 -139.20 97.40 28.61
C ARG A 413 -139.29 96.33 27.52
N ARG A 414 -139.79 95.16 27.92
CA ARG A 414 -140.93 94.42 27.32
C ARG A 414 -141.27 94.65 25.82
N PHE A 415 -140.96 93.61 24.99
CA PHE A 415 -141.86 92.98 23.97
C PHE A 415 -142.16 93.70 22.62
N LEU A 416 -141.82 93.06 21.47
CA LEU A 416 -142.71 92.65 20.33
C LEU A 416 -142.02 92.60 18.93
N PHE A 417 -142.28 91.51 18.18
CA PHE A 417 -142.33 91.37 16.69
C PHE A 417 -141.03 91.60 15.84
N ARG A 418 -140.92 91.21 14.54
CA ARG A 418 -141.44 90.06 13.74
C ARG A 418 -140.86 90.07 12.28
N ASN A 419 -140.40 88.90 11.77
CA ASN A 419 -140.21 88.42 10.37
C ASN A 419 -139.63 89.30 9.22
N ALA A 420 -138.68 88.75 8.44
CA ALA A 420 -138.52 88.94 6.96
C ALA A 420 -137.59 87.84 6.34
N CYS A 421 -137.59 87.68 5.00
CA CYS A 421 -136.82 86.64 4.25
C CYS A 421 -135.90 87.23 3.13
N PRO A 422 -135.65 86.58 1.95
CA PRO A 422 -134.34 86.05 1.46
C PRO A 422 -133.85 86.82 0.17
N PRO A 423 -133.09 86.29 -0.85
CA PRO A 423 -132.40 85.00 -1.10
C PRO A 423 -130.98 85.11 -1.79
N LEU A 424 -130.50 84.02 -2.44
CA LEU A 424 -129.45 83.93 -3.53
C LEU A 424 -127.95 84.07 -3.14
N SER A 425 -126.95 83.51 -3.85
CA SER A 425 -126.87 82.37 -4.81
C SER A 425 -125.40 81.96 -5.09
N SER A 426 -125.20 81.00 -6.03
CA SER A 426 -123.97 80.69 -6.78
C SER A 426 -122.83 79.89 -6.09
N ARG A 427 -122.48 78.76 -6.71
CA ARG A 427 -121.09 78.29 -6.86
C ARG A 427 -120.93 77.26 -7.99
N CYS A 428 -120.25 77.67 -9.06
CA CYS A 428 -119.67 76.75 -10.04
C CYS A 428 -118.27 76.33 -9.60
N SER A 429 -117.84 75.10 -9.93
CA SER A 429 -116.51 74.75 -10.47
C SER A 429 -116.27 73.23 -10.33
N LEU A 430 -116.47 72.48 -11.41
CA LEU A 430 -116.09 71.05 -11.48
C LEU A 430 -114.57 70.89 -11.70
N GLU A 431 -113.95 71.85 -12.38
CA GLU A 431 -112.55 71.87 -12.86
C GLU A 431 -111.48 71.81 -11.74
N SER A 432 -111.88 71.91 -10.47
CA SER A 432 -110.97 71.94 -9.32
C SER A 432 -110.59 70.56 -8.75
N GLN A 433 -111.27 69.49 -9.19
CA GLN A 433 -110.95 68.11 -8.81
C GLN A 433 -110.02 67.41 -9.80
N ASP A 434 -110.25 67.56 -11.11
CA ASP A 434 -109.45 66.88 -12.15
C ASP A 434 -107.97 67.25 -12.05
N ARG A 435 -107.67 68.57 -11.92
CA ARG A 435 -106.29 69.06 -11.73
C ARG A 435 -105.57 68.47 -10.51
N LYS A 436 -106.29 68.04 -9.48
CA LYS A 436 -105.71 67.36 -8.31
C LYS A 436 -105.48 65.87 -8.58
N PHE A 437 -106.35 65.24 -9.37
CA PHE A 437 -106.17 63.88 -9.82
C PHE A 437 -104.93 63.76 -10.73
N ASP A 438 -104.78 64.66 -11.71
CA ASP A 438 -103.58 64.76 -12.56
C ASP A 438 -102.29 64.99 -11.74
N GLN A 439 -102.37 65.82 -10.70
CA GLN A 439 -101.23 66.09 -9.82
C GLN A 439 -100.83 64.86 -8.97
N VAL A 440 -101.79 64.04 -8.54
CA VAL A 440 -101.50 62.77 -7.83
C VAL A 440 -101.00 61.69 -8.79
N LEU A 441 -101.56 61.59 -9.99
CA LEU A 441 -101.12 60.64 -11.03
C LEU A 441 -99.69 60.94 -11.50
N SER A 442 -99.37 62.21 -11.76
CA SER A 442 -98.01 62.63 -12.14
C SER A 442 -96.99 62.43 -11.02
N LEU A 443 -97.35 62.64 -9.75
CA LEU A 443 -96.50 62.29 -8.60
C LEU A 443 -96.27 60.77 -8.51
N GLN A 444 -97.31 59.94 -8.62
CA GLN A 444 -97.14 58.49 -8.66
C GLN A 444 -96.29 58.01 -9.85
N GLN A 445 -96.40 58.65 -11.01
CA GLN A 445 -95.62 58.31 -12.19
C GLN A 445 -94.16 58.75 -12.05
N LEU A 446 -93.90 59.87 -11.35
CA LEU A 446 -92.57 60.32 -10.98
C LEU A 446 -91.90 59.42 -9.93
N ASP A 447 -92.65 58.94 -8.93
CA ASP A 447 -92.09 58.04 -7.91
C ASP A 447 -91.89 56.62 -8.45
N LYS A 448 -92.74 56.16 -9.38
CA LYS A 448 -92.50 54.95 -10.17
C LYS A 448 -91.26 55.08 -11.06
N SER A 449 -91.05 56.22 -11.73
CA SER A 449 -89.87 56.39 -12.59
C SER A 449 -88.58 56.53 -11.78
N LYS A 450 -88.60 57.16 -10.59
CA LYS A 450 -87.49 57.11 -9.62
C LYS A 450 -87.19 55.67 -9.19
N ALA A 451 -88.21 54.90 -8.79
CA ALA A 451 -88.01 53.51 -8.36
C ALA A 451 -87.41 52.64 -9.46
N ILE A 452 -87.88 52.79 -10.71
CA ILE A 452 -87.31 52.11 -11.89
C ILE A 452 -85.86 52.56 -12.13
N ALA A 453 -85.55 53.86 -12.00
CA ALA A 453 -84.18 54.36 -12.14
C ALA A 453 -83.23 53.80 -11.06
N CYS A 454 -83.68 53.71 -9.80
CA CYS A 454 -82.91 53.09 -8.72
C CYS A 454 -82.68 51.59 -8.99
N ILE A 455 -83.70 50.85 -9.42
CA ILE A 455 -83.57 49.41 -9.74
C ILE A 455 -82.58 49.19 -10.91
N LEU A 456 -82.65 50.01 -11.96
CA LEU A 456 -81.70 49.94 -13.07
C LEU A 456 -80.27 50.29 -12.63
N GLN A 457 -80.10 51.30 -11.77
CA GLN A 457 -78.81 51.68 -11.21
C GLN A 457 -78.24 50.57 -10.29
N GLU A 458 -79.08 49.91 -9.49
CA GLU A 458 -78.70 48.74 -8.71
C GLU A 458 -78.33 47.55 -9.61
N GLU A 459 -79.04 47.32 -10.71
CA GLU A 459 -78.72 46.27 -11.69
C GLU A 459 -77.37 46.54 -12.39
N GLU A 460 -77.08 47.78 -12.76
CA GLU A 460 -75.78 48.19 -13.32
C GLU A 460 -74.65 48.04 -12.28
N MET A 461 -74.87 48.45 -11.03
CA MET A 461 -73.89 48.30 -9.94
C MET A 461 -73.64 46.82 -9.62
N GLN A 462 -74.66 45.96 -9.65
CA GLN A 462 -74.52 44.51 -9.47
C GLN A 462 -73.75 43.86 -10.64
N LYS A 463 -74.02 44.27 -11.89
CA LYS A 463 -73.26 43.82 -13.07
C LYS A 463 -71.78 44.23 -12.97
N ALA A 464 -71.50 45.47 -12.57
CA ALA A 464 -70.14 45.97 -12.37
C ALA A 464 -69.40 45.21 -11.24
N ALA A 465 -70.07 44.95 -10.11
CA ALA A 465 -69.51 44.17 -9.01
C ALA A 465 -69.23 42.70 -9.43
N PHE A 466 -70.14 42.08 -10.19
CA PHE A 466 -69.93 40.73 -10.72
C PHE A 466 -68.75 40.69 -11.71
N GLN A 467 -68.63 41.66 -12.61
CA GLN A 467 -67.48 41.78 -13.51
C GLN A 467 -66.16 41.97 -12.76
N ALA A 468 -66.13 42.77 -11.68
CA ALA A 468 -64.96 42.94 -10.85
C ALA A 468 -64.54 41.63 -10.14
N LEU A 469 -65.49 40.88 -9.59
CA LEU A 469 -65.25 39.57 -8.97
C LEU A 469 -64.79 38.52 -9.99
N GLN A 470 -65.36 38.53 -11.20
CA GLN A 470 -64.95 37.68 -12.31
C GLN A 470 -63.48 37.98 -12.69
N LEU A 471 -63.13 39.25 -12.92
CA LEU A 471 -61.76 39.67 -13.22
C LEU A 471 -60.77 39.32 -12.10
N GLN A 472 -61.17 39.45 -10.82
CA GLN A 472 -60.34 39.03 -9.70
C GLN A 472 -60.09 37.52 -9.71
N LYS A 473 -61.13 36.71 -9.91
CA LYS A 473 -61.03 35.24 -10.03
C LYS A 473 -60.15 34.82 -11.21
N ASP A 474 -60.31 35.46 -12.35
CA ASP A 474 -59.55 35.19 -13.57
C ASP A 474 -58.07 35.60 -13.40
N SER A 475 -57.78 36.69 -12.67
CA SER A 475 -56.40 37.08 -12.31
C SER A 475 -55.72 36.05 -11.38
N VAL A 476 -56.46 35.47 -10.43
CA VAL A 476 -55.97 34.40 -9.56
C VAL A 476 -55.75 33.10 -10.33
N HIS A 477 -56.64 32.74 -11.26
CA HIS A 477 -56.43 31.62 -12.17
C HIS A 477 -55.20 31.82 -13.07
N GLY A 478 -55.01 33.02 -13.62
CA GLY A 478 -53.82 33.38 -14.39
C GLY A 478 -52.54 33.24 -13.57
N TYR A 479 -52.53 33.74 -12.32
CA TYR A 479 -51.41 33.61 -11.39
C TYR A 479 -51.07 32.14 -11.08
N ILE A 480 -52.08 31.32 -10.77
CA ILE A 480 -51.90 29.89 -10.49
C ILE A 480 -51.38 29.15 -11.73
N GLN A 481 -51.94 29.39 -12.91
CA GLN A 481 -51.42 28.80 -14.15
C GLN A 481 -49.98 29.23 -14.46
N GLN A 482 -49.62 30.48 -14.14
CA GLN A 482 -48.27 30.98 -14.35
C GLN A 482 -47.27 30.41 -13.33
N GLN A 483 -47.69 30.16 -12.08
CA GLN A 483 -46.89 29.39 -11.12
C GLN A 483 -46.72 27.92 -11.55
N ILE A 484 -47.78 27.26 -12.02
CA ILE A 484 -47.71 25.88 -12.53
C ILE A 484 -46.68 25.79 -13.67
N ARG A 485 -46.73 26.68 -14.67
CA ARG A 485 -45.75 26.71 -15.77
C ARG A 485 -44.31 26.97 -15.33
N LEU A 486 -44.11 27.72 -14.24
CA LEU A 486 -42.78 27.93 -13.66
C LEU A 486 -42.27 26.63 -12.99
N ILE A 487 -43.12 25.96 -12.23
CA ILE A 487 -42.81 24.67 -11.58
C ILE A 487 -42.56 23.58 -12.63
N GLU A 488 -43.37 23.50 -13.69
CA GLU A 488 -43.14 22.61 -14.84
C GLU A 488 -41.79 22.90 -15.52
N GLY A 489 -41.43 24.18 -15.68
CA GLY A 489 -40.15 24.61 -16.24
C GLY A 489 -38.93 24.31 -15.36
N GLU A 490 -39.08 24.34 -14.04
CA GLU A 490 -38.03 23.95 -13.09
C GLU A 490 -37.90 22.42 -12.99
N LEU A 491 -39.01 21.69 -12.93
CA LEU A 491 -39.03 20.22 -13.00
C LEU A 491 -38.39 19.69 -14.29
N MET A 492 -38.71 20.29 -15.45
CA MET A 492 -38.08 19.91 -16.73
C MET A 492 -36.56 20.16 -16.72
N GLN A 493 -36.09 21.19 -16.02
CA GLN A 493 -34.65 21.45 -15.84
C GLN A 493 -34.01 20.44 -14.89
N LEU A 494 -34.67 20.10 -13.77
CA LEU A 494 -34.20 19.08 -12.83
C LEU A 494 -34.08 17.72 -13.50
N THR A 495 -35.12 17.21 -14.17
CA THR A 495 -35.04 15.93 -14.90
C THR A 495 -33.95 15.94 -15.97
N LYS A 496 -33.73 17.08 -16.65
CA LYS A 496 -32.64 17.23 -17.62
C LYS A 496 -31.25 17.23 -16.98
N LEU A 497 -31.12 17.67 -15.73
CA LEU A 497 -29.88 17.57 -14.94
C LEU A 497 -29.69 16.16 -14.38
N GLU A 498 -30.75 15.48 -13.95
CA GLU A 498 -30.69 14.09 -13.47
C GLU A 498 -30.29 13.13 -14.60
N VAL A 499 -30.89 13.23 -15.79
CA VAL A 499 -30.49 12.44 -16.96
C VAL A 499 -29.03 12.71 -17.34
N LYS A 500 -28.58 13.97 -17.28
CA LYS A 500 -27.17 14.30 -17.50
C LYS A 500 -26.24 13.71 -16.44
N ARG A 501 -26.64 13.73 -15.17
CA ARG A 501 -25.86 13.11 -14.08
C ARG A 501 -25.78 11.60 -14.33
N HIS A 502 -26.89 10.93 -14.59
CA HIS A 502 -26.90 9.48 -14.87
C HIS A 502 -26.09 9.08 -16.10
N ASN A 503 -26.05 9.91 -17.15
CA ASN A 503 -25.15 9.69 -18.28
C ASN A 503 -23.68 9.82 -17.86
N LEU A 504 -23.30 10.88 -17.15
CA LEU A 504 -21.93 11.07 -16.64
C LEU A 504 -21.52 9.97 -15.66
N ASP A 505 -22.41 9.57 -14.74
CA ASP A 505 -22.20 8.47 -13.80
C ASP A 505 -21.96 7.14 -14.55
N ALA A 506 -22.66 6.91 -15.68
CA ALA A 506 -22.49 5.74 -16.53
C ALA A 506 -21.24 5.80 -17.41
N GLU A 507 -20.87 6.98 -17.92
CA GLU A 507 -19.62 7.23 -18.67
C GLU A 507 -18.40 7.00 -17.75
N ASN A 508 -18.38 7.62 -16.57
CA ASN A 508 -17.36 7.40 -15.54
C ASN A 508 -17.24 5.92 -15.14
N LEU A 509 -18.38 5.22 -14.96
CA LEU A 509 -18.37 3.79 -14.64
C LEU A 509 -17.85 2.93 -15.79
N GLN A 510 -18.09 3.31 -17.04
CA GLN A 510 -17.53 2.63 -18.21
C GLN A 510 -16.02 2.85 -18.33
N GLU A 511 -15.51 4.05 -18.03
CA GLU A 511 -14.07 4.32 -17.98
C GLU A 511 -13.38 3.48 -16.90
N VAL A 512 -13.88 3.49 -15.66
CA VAL A 512 -13.32 2.66 -14.56
C VAL A 512 -13.37 1.16 -14.88
N LEU A 513 -14.46 0.67 -15.49
CA LEU A 513 -14.55 -0.73 -15.93
C LEU A 513 -13.64 -1.05 -17.12
N TRP A 514 -13.29 -0.06 -17.95
CA TRP A 514 -12.33 -0.20 -19.04
C TRP A 514 -10.89 -0.25 -18.52
N GLU A 515 -10.52 0.66 -17.59
CA GLU A 515 -9.22 0.65 -16.91
C GLU A 515 -8.96 -0.67 -16.18
N GLN A 516 -9.93 -1.15 -15.40
CA GLN A 516 -9.84 -2.44 -14.71
C GLN A 516 -9.69 -3.61 -15.70
N ARG A 517 -10.37 -3.57 -16.85
CA ARG A 517 -10.22 -4.59 -17.90
C ARG A 517 -8.86 -4.53 -18.59
N SER A 518 -8.29 -3.34 -18.80
CA SER A 518 -6.90 -3.22 -19.30
C SER A 518 -5.95 -3.83 -18.30
N ALA A 519 -5.96 -3.37 -17.04
CA ALA A 519 -5.04 -3.85 -16.00
C ALA A 519 -5.11 -5.37 -15.77
N LEU A 520 -6.30 -5.97 -15.83
CA LEU A 520 -6.47 -7.44 -15.77
C LEU A 520 -5.97 -8.16 -17.03
N SER A 521 -6.08 -7.54 -18.21
CA SER A 521 -5.54 -8.08 -19.46
C SER A 521 -4.02 -7.99 -19.49
N ASP A 522 -3.46 -6.87 -19.05
CA ASP A 522 -2.02 -6.63 -18.93
C ASP A 522 -1.38 -7.62 -17.93
N LEU A 523 -2.01 -7.82 -16.77
CA LEU A 523 -1.60 -8.82 -15.77
C LEU A 523 -1.69 -10.26 -16.33
N LEU A 524 -2.76 -10.59 -17.06
CA LEU A 524 -2.90 -11.91 -17.68
C LEU A 524 -1.84 -12.13 -18.78
N GLN A 525 -1.48 -11.11 -19.55
CA GLN A 525 -0.40 -11.17 -20.53
C GLN A 525 0.98 -11.31 -19.87
N GLN A 526 1.21 -10.67 -18.71
CA GLN A 526 2.41 -10.88 -17.90
C GLN A 526 2.49 -12.33 -17.39
N LEU A 527 1.42 -12.84 -16.78
CA LEU A 527 1.36 -14.21 -16.25
C LEU A 527 1.52 -15.29 -17.34
N LEU A 528 0.97 -15.08 -18.54
CA LEU A 528 1.22 -15.95 -19.70
C LEU A 528 2.69 -15.92 -20.12
N LYS A 529 3.32 -14.74 -20.15
CA LYS A 529 4.74 -14.60 -20.47
C LYS A 529 5.65 -15.27 -19.42
N GLU A 530 5.34 -15.13 -18.13
CA GLU A 530 6.06 -15.81 -17.04
C GLU A 530 5.88 -17.34 -17.11
N LYS A 531 4.67 -17.82 -17.42
CA LYS A 531 4.41 -19.25 -17.66
C LYS A 531 5.28 -19.77 -18.80
N ASP A 532 5.26 -19.11 -19.95
CA ASP A 532 5.99 -19.56 -21.14
C ASP A 532 7.52 -19.49 -20.92
N GLN A 533 7.99 -18.47 -20.19
CA GLN A 533 9.39 -18.40 -19.77
C GLN A 533 9.79 -19.56 -18.85
N ARG A 534 8.99 -19.88 -17.82
CA ARG A 534 9.23 -21.05 -16.96
C ARG A 534 9.13 -22.37 -17.72
N GLU A 535 8.28 -22.46 -18.75
CA GLU A 535 8.20 -23.65 -19.60
C GLU A 535 9.49 -23.84 -20.42
N VAL A 536 10.12 -22.75 -20.88
CA VAL A 536 11.46 -22.79 -21.52
C VAL A 536 12.55 -23.14 -20.50
N GLU A 537 12.55 -22.54 -19.31
CA GLU A 537 13.51 -22.85 -18.23
C GLU A 537 13.43 -24.33 -17.82
N LEU A 538 12.22 -24.87 -17.64
CA LEU A 538 12.02 -26.30 -17.34
C LEU A 538 12.49 -27.22 -18.46
N ARG A 539 12.27 -26.86 -19.74
CA ARG A 539 12.80 -27.62 -20.88
C ARG A 539 14.33 -27.62 -20.92
N GLN A 540 14.98 -26.50 -20.59
CA GLN A 540 16.44 -26.39 -20.49
C GLN A 540 16.98 -27.24 -19.32
N VAL A 541 16.35 -27.18 -18.14
CA VAL A 541 16.75 -28.02 -16.99
C VAL A 541 16.57 -29.51 -17.29
N LEU A 542 15.50 -29.90 -18.00
CA LEU A 542 15.31 -31.29 -18.43
C LEU A 542 16.38 -31.72 -19.44
N GLN A 543 16.71 -30.88 -20.44
CA GLN A 543 17.78 -31.17 -21.40
C GLN A 543 19.15 -31.27 -20.72
N GLU A 544 19.43 -30.42 -19.73
CA GLU A 544 20.62 -30.54 -18.87
C GLU A 544 20.60 -31.83 -18.04
N MET A 545 19.45 -32.27 -17.54
CA MET A 545 19.32 -33.52 -16.79
C MET A 545 19.51 -34.75 -17.69
N GLU A 546 19.01 -34.73 -18.93
CA GLU A 546 19.25 -35.78 -19.93
C GLU A 546 20.75 -35.90 -20.23
N LEU A 547 21.41 -34.78 -20.58
CA LEU A 547 22.87 -34.72 -20.81
C LEU A 547 23.70 -35.16 -19.59
N LYS A 548 23.23 -34.89 -18.37
CA LYS A 548 23.87 -35.37 -17.12
C LYS A 548 23.53 -36.82 -16.81
N SER A 549 22.43 -37.38 -17.31
CA SER A 549 22.03 -38.76 -17.07
C SER A 549 22.90 -39.77 -17.84
N ASP A 550 23.38 -39.40 -19.03
CA ASP A 550 24.42 -40.15 -19.75
C ASP A 550 25.72 -40.26 -18.93
N SER A 551 26.02 -39.24 -18.12
CA SER A 551 27.09 -39.29 -17.10
C SER A 551 26.60 -39.96 -15.80
N ASN A 552 26.62 -41.30 -15.82
CA ASN A 552 26.08 -42.26 -14.81
C ASN A 552 26.36 -42.01 -13.29
N GLN A 553 27.11 -40.99 -12.88
CA GLN A 553 27.48 -40.75 -11.49
C GLN A 553 26.46 -39.95 -10.66
N GLN A 554 25.63 -39.08 -11.27
CA GLN A 554 24.78 -38.16 -10.47
C GLN A 554 23.50 -38.81 -9.88
N ASN A 555 23.06 -39.95 -10.41
CA ASN A 555 21.84 -40.63 -9.95
C ASN A 555 21.94 -41.32 -8.57
N TYR A 556 23.10 -41.29 -7.90
CA TYR A 556 23.28 -41.89 -6.57
C TYR A 556 22.22 -41.42 -5.57
N TRP A 557 22.02 -40.10 -5.43
CA TRP A 557 21.09 -39.55 -4.45
C TRP A 557 19.63 -39.86 -4.77
N LEU A 558 19.25 -39.85 -6.05
CA LEU A 558 17.89 -40.19 -6.48
C LEU A 558 17.57 -41.67 -6.19
N ILE A 559 18.52 -42.57 -6.50
CA ILE A 559 18.41 -44.01 -6.21
C ILE A 559 18.36 -44.26 -4.70
N GLN A 560 19.15 -43.56 -3.89
CA GLN A 560 19.09 -43.71 -2.43
C GLN A 560 17.82 -43.11 -1.84
N TYR A 561 17.30 -42.01 -2.37
CA TYR A 561 16.03 -41.42 -1.89
C TYR A 561 14.83 -42.33 -2.21
N GLN A 562 14.80 -42.91 -3.42
CA GLN A 562 13.84 -43.95 -3.80
C GLN A 562 13.90 -45.13 -2.82
N ARG A 563 15.09 -45.69 -2.57
CA ARG A 563 15.30 -46.77 -1.59
C ARG A 563 14.91 -46.42 -0.15
N LEU A 564 14.95 -45.13 0.23
CA LEU A 564 14.58 -44.67 1.57
C LEU A 564 13.06 -44.52 1.72
N LEU A 565 12.37 -44.14 0.63
CA LEU A 565 10.90 -44.19 0.55
C LEU A 565 10.37 -45.62 0.51
N ASP A 566 11.06 -46.51 -0.22
CA ASP A 566 10.72 -47.95 -0.29
C ASP A 566 11.13 -48.73 0.98
N ALA A 567 11.91 -48.12 1.89
CA ALA A 567 12.37 -48.76 3.12
C ALA A 567 11.31 -48.73 4.25
N LYS A 568 10.75 -49.90 4.57
CA LYS A 568 9.78 -50.06 5.66
C LYS A 568 10.35 -49.57 7.01
N PRO A 569 9.67 -48.64 7.72
CA PRO A 569 10.16 -48.05 8.97
C PRO A 569 10.55 -49.07 10.04
N LEU A 570 11.71 -48.85 10.68
CA LEU A 570 12.30 -49.78 11.66
C LEU A 570 11.37 -50.10 12.83
N LEU A 571 10.56 -49.15 13.30
CA LEU A 571 9.57 -49.34 14.36
C LEU A 571 8.52 -50.42 14.00
N LEU A 572 8.02 -50.42 12.75
CA LEU A 572 7.08 -51.42 12.27
C LEU A 572 7.79 -52.77 12.11
N ARG A 573 9.00 -52.76 11.53
CA ARG A 573 9.82 -53.96 11.34
C ARG A 573 10.18 -54.64 12.67
N MET A 574 10.31 -53.90 13.77
CA MET A 574 10.53 -54.46 15.11
C MET A 574 9.25 -54.99 15.78
N GLN A 575 8.08 -54.39 15.52
CA GLN A 575 6.80 -54.95 16.00
C GLN A 575 6.47 -56.29 15.32
N GLU A 576 6.80 -56.42 14.04
CA GLU A 576 6.49 -57.61 13.23
C GLU A 576 7.33 -58.86 13.59
N VAL A 577 8.42 -58.72 14.35
CA VAL A 577 9.26 -59.85 14.81
C VAL A 577 8.48 -60.83 15.69
N GLY A 578 7.39 -60.40 16.32
CA GLY A 578 6.55 -61.21 17.20
C GLY A 578 5.40 -61.96 16.52
N VAL A 579 5.28 -61.93 15.18
CA VAL A 579 4.18 -62.60 14.45
C VAL A 579 4.62 -63.96 13.93
N GLU A 580 3.78 -64.98 14.09
CA GLU A 580 4.03 -66.34 13.61
C GLU A 580 4.32 -66.41 12.11
N SER A 581 5.46 -66.98 11.73
CA SER A 581 5.95 -67.02 10.35
C SER A 581 4.93 -67.58 9.34
N ASP A 582 4.14 -68.57 9.74
CA ASP A 582 3.15 -69.19 8.84
C ASP A 582 1.98 -68.23 8.53
N LEU A 583 1.57 -67.41 9.52
CA LEU A 583 0.57 -66.36 9.36
C LEU A 583 1.09 -65.23 8.46
N VAL A 584 2.38 -64.86 8.59
CA VAL A 584 3.05 -63.95 7.64
C VAL A 584 3.04 -64.55 6.23
N SER A 585 3.34 -65.84 6.09
CA SER A 585 3.32 -66.54 4.79
C SER A 585 1.93 -66.54 4.14
N LEU A 586 0.87 -66.64 4.93
CA LEU A 586 -0.51 -66.59 4.47
C LEU A 586 -0.88 -65.19 4.00
N LEU A 587 -0.56 -64.14 4.77
CA LEU A 587 -0.78 -62.75 4.37
C LEU A 587 -0.02 -62.41 3.08
N CYS A 588 1.20 -62.94 2.90
CA CYS A 588 1.94 -62.82 1.65
C CYS A 588 1.22 -63.52 0.48
N LYS A 589 0.75 -64.77 0.65
CA LYS A 589 -0.01 -65.51 -0.37
C LYS A 589 -1.34 -64.85 -0.74
N LEU A 590 -1.97 -64.14 0.20
CA LEU A 590 -3.22 -63.40 0.00
C LEU A 590 -3.00 -61.95 -0.48
N SER A 591 -1.77 -61.53 -0.78
CA SER A 591 -1.41 -60.13 -1.08
C SER A 591 -1.82 -59.10 0.00
N ALA A 592 -2.09 -59.60 1.22
CA ALA A 592 -2.68 -58.90 2.36
C ALA A 592 -1.63 -58.32 3.35
N GLN A 593 -0.39 -58.12 2.88
CA GLN A 593 0.76 -57.78 3.72
C GLN A 593 0.61 -56.46 4.51
N HIS A 594 -0.26 -55.56 4.05
CA HIS A 594 -0.55 -54.28 4.70
C HIS A 594 -1.34 -54.42 6.02
N TYR A 595 -1.99 -55.56 6.28
CA TYR A 595 -2.60 -55.86 7.58
C TYR A 595 -1.60 -56.40 8.62
N LEU A 596 -0.37 -56.76 8.20
CA LEU A 596 0.66 -57.34 9.09
C LEU A 596 1.00 -56.45 10.31
N PRO A 597 1.17 -55.11 10.19
CA PRO A 597 1.46 -54.26 11.35
C PRO A 597 0.30 -54.22 12.36
N ILE A 598 -0.94 -54.34 11.89
CA ILE A 598 -2.15 -54.33 12.73
C ILE A 598 -2.22 -55.63 13.54
N MET A 599 -1.96 -56.77 12.91
CA MET A 599 -1.93 -58.07 13.59
C MET A 599 -0.75 -58.18 14.55
N ALA A 600 0.40 -57.57 14.23
CA ALA A 600 1.55 -57.44 15.12
C ALA A 600 1.23 -56.55 16.34
N HIS A 601 0.64 -55.37 16.13
CA HIS A 601 0.28 -54.44 17.20
C HIS A 601 -0.70 -55.06 18.21
N HIS A 602 -1.71 -55.80 17.71
CA HIS A 602 -2.68 -56.50 18.54
C HIS A 602 -2.25 -57.92 18.99
N ARG A 603 -1.00 -58.34 18.68
CA ARG A 603 -0.43 -59.66 19.03
C ARG A 603 -1.34 -60.86 18.71
N VAL A 604 -1.91 -60.84 17.50
CA VAL A 604 -2.89 -61.86 17.07
C VAL A 604 -2.17 -63.15 16.66
N THR A 605 -2.25 -64.18 17.52
CA THR A 605 -1.74 -65.54 17.25
C THR A 605 -2.70 -66.36 16.38
N SER A 606 -2.21 -67.45 15.77
CA SER A 606 -3.03 -68.41 15.03
C SER A 606 -4.07 -69.09 15.92
N GLU A 607 -3.75 -69.35 17.19
CA GLU A 607 -4.69 -69.85 18.20
C GLU A 607 -5.80 -68.83 18.50
N ALA A 608 -5.47 -67.55 18.68
CA ALA A 608 -6.47 -66.50 18.88
C ALA A 608 -7.43 -66.40 17.67
N LEU A 609 -6.92 -66.55 16.45
CA LEU A 609 -7.74 -66.56 15.22
C LEU A 609 -8.76 -67.71 15.17
N ARG A 610 -8.49 -68.88 15.80
CA ARG A 610 -9.46 -70.00 15.84
C ARG A 610 -10.77 -69.61 16.51
N HIS A 611 -10.69 -68.73 17.52
CA HIS A 611 -11.81 -68.32 18.37
C HIS A 611 -12.45 -66.97 17.98
N MET A 612 -11.85 -66.22 17.05
CA MET A 612 -12.41 -64.96 16.54
C MET A 612 -13.56 -65.15 15.54
N THR A 613 -14.43 -64.15 15.43
CA THR A 613 -15.48 -64.09 14.40
C THR A 613 -15.19 -63.04 13.33
N THR A 614 -15.93 -63.07 12.22
CA THR A 614 -15.91 -62.02 11.17
C THR A 614 -16.47 -60.66 11.64
N LYS A 615 -16.98 -60.55 12.87
CA LYS A 615 -17.25 -59.25 13.51
C LYS A 615 -16.02 -58.70 14.22
N ASP A 616 -15.16 -59.56 14.75
CA ASP A 616 -14.01 -59.16 15.56
C ASP A 616 -12.82 -58.79 14.67
N LEU A 617 -12.61 -59.52 13.56
CA LEU A 617 -11.65 -59.11 12.52
C LEU A 617 -11.99 -57.72 11.93
N ARG A 618 -13.27 -57.34 11.87
CA ARG A 618 -13.69 -55.99 11.48
C ARG A 618 -13.43 -54.91 12.55
N LYS A 619 -13.51 -55.26 13.84
CA LYS A 619 -13.06 -54.35 14.92
C LYS A 619 -11.55 -54.10 14.85
N LEU A 620 -10.78 -55.09 14.37
CA LEU A 620 -9.35 -54.98 14.06
C LEU A 620 -9.08 -54.31 12.69
N GLY A 621 -10.09 -53.74 12.02
CA GLY A 621 -9.93 -53.02 10.75
C GLY A 621 -9.81 -53.88 9.49
N ILE A 622 -9.78 -55.22 9.60
CA ILE A 622 -9.72 -56.13 8.44
C ILE A 622 -11.12 -56.25 7.83
N ASN A 623 -11.45 -55.36 6.89
CA ASN A 623 -12.81 -55.21 6.36
C ASN A 623 -13.14 -56.14 5.18
N GLU A 624 -12.14 -56.72 4.52
CA GLU A 624 -12.33 -57.56 3.34
C GLU A 624 -12.86 -58.96 3.67
N MET A 625 -14.10 -59.24 3.23
CA MET A 625 -14.81 -60.49 3.47
C MET A 625 -14.11 -61.75 2.92
N GLY A 626 -13.26 -61.60 1.89
CA GLY A 626 -12.43 -62.70 1.36
C GLY A 626 -11.29 -63.07 2.31
N ILE A 627 -10.48 -62.08 2.69
CA ILE A 627 -9.34 -62.23 3.61
C ILE A 627 -9.83 -62.73 4.99
N GLN A 628 -10.92 -62.18 5.52
CA GLN A 628 -11.53 -62.66 6.77
C GLN A 628 -11.85 -64.16 6.75
N LYS A 629 -12.42 -64.67 5.64
CA LYS A 629 -12.76 -66.10 5.51
C LYS A 629 -11.50 -66.95 5.37
N ALA A 630 -10.51 -66.51 4.59
CA ALA A 630 -9.26 -67.23 4.41
C ALA A 630 -8.48 -67.37 5.74
N LEU A 631 -8.37 -66.29 6.52
CA LEU A 631 -7.72 -66.29 7.84
C LEU A 631 -8.41 -67.26 8.82
N LEU A 632 -9.75 -67.20 8.93
CA LEU A 632 -10.51 -68.02 9.87
C LEU A 632 -10.59 -69.50 9.48
N ASN A 633 -10.56 -69.84 8.19
CA ASN A 633 -10.50 -71.22 7.74
C ASN A 633 -9.10 -71.81 8.00
N TRP A 634 -8.04 -71.12 7.58
CA TRP A 634 -6.66 -71.56 7.79
C TRP A 634 -6.33 -71.79 9.27
N ALA A 635 -6.78 -70.91 10.17
CA ALA A 635 -6.57 -71.08 11.61
C ALA A 635 -7.20 -72.38 12.15
N ARG A 636 -8.33 -72.82 11.58
CA ARG A 636 -9.02 -74.06 11.98
C ARG A 636 -8.39 -75.32 11.39
N GLU A 637 -7.73 -75.21 10.25
CA GLU A 637 -7.09 -76.32 9.53
C GLU A 637 -5.69 -76.66 10.07
N GLN A 638 -5.07 -75.77 10.85
CA GLN A 638 -3.78 -76.00 11.53
C GLN A 638 -3.87 -77.12 12.59
N PRO A 639 -3.02 -78.16 12.56
CA PRO A 639 -2.99 -79.24 13.57
C PRO A 639 -2.45 -78.77 14.92
N THR A 640 -2.80 -79.49 15.99
CA THR A 640 -2.32 -79.26 17.36
C THR A 640 -1.15 -80.20 17.70
N ALA A 641 -0.05 -79.68 18.24
CA ALA A 641 1.12 -80.45 18.69
C ALA A 641 1.25 -80.45 20.24
N PRO A 642 1.84 -81.50 20.86
CA PRO A 642 1.74 -81.74 22.31
C PRO A 642 2.94 -81.26 23.14
N SER A 643 2.89 -81.53 24.45
CA SER A 643 3.77 -81.05 25.52
C SER A 643 4.93 -81.99 25.90
N GLU A 644 5.96 -81.40 26.54
CA GLU A 644 7.06 -82.03 27.31
C GLU A 644 8.15 -82.85 26.54
N GLY A 645 9.41 -82.73 27.00
CA GLY A 645 10.55 -83.51 26.49
C GLY A 645 11.92 -82.89 26.84
N ALA A 646 12.77 -83.60 27.59
CA ALA A 646 13.96 -83.01 28.26
C ALA A 646 15.32 -83.17 27.54
N CYS A 647 16.15 -82.13 27.70
CA CYS A 647 17.63 -82.05 27.82
C CYS A 647 18.56 -83.19 27.32
N LYS A 648 19.59 -82.80 26.52
CA LYS A 648 21.06 -82.94 26.76
C LYS A 648 21.84 -82.41 25.51
N ALA A 649 22.79 -81.48 25.61
CA ALA A 649 24.15 -81.53 26.20
C ALA A 649 25.17 -82.25 25.29
N ASP A 650 26.43 -81.85 25.08
CA ASP A 650 27.27 -80.66 25.42
C ASP A 650 28.52 -80.69 24.45
N PRO A 651 29.76 -80.12 24.63
CA PRO A 651 30.33 -79.27 25.69
C PRO A 651 31.18 -78.02 25.25
N GLN A 652 31.09 -76.93 26.04
CA GLN A 652 32.22 -76.12 26.62
C GLN A 652 33.19 -75.33 25.68
N VAL A 653 33.87 -74.24 26.11
CA VAL A 653 34.74 -73.99 27.30
C VAL A 653 34.79 -72.50 27.74
N GLU A 654 34.64 -72.25 29.06
CA GLU A 654 35.22 -71.22 29.98
C GLU A 654 35.26 -69.69 29.62
N GLU A 655 35.22 -68.70 30.55
CA GLU A 655 35.07 -68.71 32.04
C GLU A 655 34.48 -67.39 32.64
N ALA A 656 33.96 -67.50 33.87
CA ALA A 656 33.91 -66.55 35.02
C ALA A 656 33.37 -65.08 34.94
N VAL A 657 32.63 -64.70 36.00
CA VAL A 657 32.23 -63.34 36.43
C VAL A 657 32.30 -63.29 37.98
N PRO A 658 32.26 -62.11 38.65
CA PRO A 658 31.12 -61.90 39.57
C PRO A 658 30.60 -60.45 39.68
N SER A 659 29.38 -60.29 40.21
CA SER A 659 28.71 -59.01 40.52
C SER A 659 28.10 -59.00 41.94
N PRO A 660 27.91 -57.80 42.54
CA PRO A 660 26.65 -57.45 43.26
C PRO A 660 26.31 -55.93 43.25
N SER A 661 25.15 -55.40 43.69
CA SER A 661 23.77 -55.90 43.73
C SER A 661 22.74 -54.78 44.05
N SER A 662 21.86 -54.45 43.09
CA SER A 662 20.44 -54.00 43.24
C SER A 662 19.92 -53.06 44.37
N LEU A 663 19.28 -51.94 43.94
CA LEU A 663 17.97 -51.37 44.41
C LEU A 663 17.87 -50.77 45.85
N PRO A 664 16.78 -50.05 46.27
CA PRO A 664 15.52 -49.66 45.59
C PRO A 664 15.02 -48.17 45.71
N SER A 665 14.02 -47.82 44.88
CA SER A 665 12.81 -46.94 45.08
C SER A 665 12.80 -45.50 45.70
N ALA A 666 11.77 -44.72 45.29
CA ALA A 666 11.40 -43.33 45.67
C ALA A 666 10.24 -43.30 46.73
N PRO A 667 9.49 -42.19 47.07
CA PRO A 667 9.39 -40.79 46.53
C PRO A 667 9.23 -39.64 47.59
N GLY A 668 8.88 -38.39 47.19
CA GLY A 668 8.19 -37.41 48.10
C GLY A 668 8.34 -35.88 47.92
N GLU A 669 7.43 -35.25 47.16
CA GLU A 669 6.77 -33.90 47.30
C GLU A 669 7.55 -32.58 47.70
N THR A 670 6.81 -31.52 48.07
CA THR A 670 7.15 -30.04 48.02
C THR A 670 6.70 -29.32 49.35
N PRO A 671 6.58 -27.97 49.57
CA PRO A 671 6.73 -26.77 48.72
C PRO A 671 7.28 -25.44 49.35
N THR A 672 7.19 -24.33 48.57
CA THR A 672 7.04 -22.88 48.92
C THR A 672 8.10 -22.08 49.71
N SER A 673 8.49 -20.92 49.14
CA SER A 673 8.36 -19.58 49.78
C SER A 673 8.40 -18.45 48.72
N THR A 674 7.85 -17.27 49.02
CA THR A 674 7.74 -16.10 48.10
C THR A 674 8.04 -14.76 48.85
N PRO A 675 7.71 -13.55 48.33
CA PRO A 675 8.62 -12.58 47.73
C PRO A 675 8.88 -11.33 48.63
N PRO A 676 9.41 -10.22 48.05
CA PRO A 676 8.71 -8.94 48.27
C PRO A 676 8.54 -8.05 47.02
N LEU A 677 7.87 -6.92 47.22
CA LEU A 677 7.33 -5.92 46.27
C LEU A 677 7.88 -4.51 46.65
N THR A 678 7.90 -3.41 45.90
CA THR A 678 7.55 -2.95 44.51
C THR A 678 8.06 -1.48 44.39
N PRO A 679 7.76 -0.66 43.35
CA PRO A 679 7.64 -0.85 41.89
C PRO A 679 8.51 0.17 41.08
N VAL A 680 8.53 0.07 39.73
CA VAL A 680 8.90 1.19 38.83
C VAL A 680 7.97 1.22 37.61
N ASN A 681 7.45 2.40 37.25
CA ASN A 681 6.57 2.57 36.09
C ASN A 681 7.32 2.44 34.75
N PRO A 682 6.73 1.83 33.71
CA PRO A 682 7.19 2.01 32.34
C PRO A 682 6.83 3.43 31.85
N SER A 683 7.82 4.21 31.41
CA SER A 683 7.58 5.49 30.74
C SER A 683 7.03 5.27 29.33
N ALA A 684 5.95 5.96 28.98
CA ALA A 684 5.33 5.85 27.66
C ALA A 684 6.16 6.55 26.57
N PRO A 685 6.38 5.92 25.40
CA PRO A 685 6.66 6.62 24.16
C PRO A 685 5.48 7.50 23.73
N SER A 686 5.74 8.51 22.90
CA SER A 686 4.78 9.53 22.51
C SER A 686 3.62 9.02 21.65
N LEU A 687 2.46 9.67 21.81
CA LEU A 687 1.40 9.71 20.79
C LEU A 687 1.97 10.03 19.40
N ILE A 688 1.52 9.29 18.39
CA ILE A 688 1.66 9.64 16.98
C ILE A 688 0.26 9.64 16.40
N ASP A 689 -0.29 10.82 16.12
CA ASP A 689 -1.58 10.96 15.45
C ASP A 689 -1.43 10.66 13.95
N GLY A 690 -2.12 9.63 13.46
CA GLY A 690 -2.12 9.25 12.05
C GLY A 690 -2.87 7.92 11.82
N PRO A 691 -3.82 7.84 10.88
CA PRO A 691 -4.76 6.71 10.79
C PRO A 691 -4.15 5.49 10.09
N GLY A 692 -3.45 4.64 10.85
CA GLY A 692 -3.09 3.29 10.42
C GLY A 692 -4.27 2.32 10.58
N SER A 693 -5.22 2.33 9.64
CA SER A 693 -6.33 1.36 9.62
C SER A 693 -5.85 -0.02 9.18
N SER A 694 -5.21 -0.77 10.09
CA SER A 694 -4.71 -2.13 9.83
C SER A 694 -5.82 -3.05 9.34
N GLU A 695 -5.59 -3.74 8.22
CA GLU A 695 -6.56 -4.66 7.61
C GLU A 695 -6.77 -5.92 8.47
N CYS A 696 -7.90 -6.59 8.26
CA CYS A 696 -8.23 -7.87 8.88
C CYS A 696 -7.30 -8.96 8.35
N VAL A 697 -6.49 -9.56 9.21
CA VAL A 697 -5.51 -10.62 8.86
C VAL A 697 -6.19 -11.92 8.34
N VAL A 698 -7.52 -12.01 8.39
CA VAL A 698 -8.30 -13.18 7.94
C VAL A 698 -8.93 -12.98 6.56
N CYS A 699 -9.48 -11.80 6.24
CA CYS A 699 -10.14 -11.54 4.96
C CYS A 699 -9.45 -10.47 4.10
N MET A 700 -8.57 -9.65 4.66
CA MET A 700 -7.85 -8.52 4.06
C MET A 700 -8.72 -7.38 3.49
N GLU A 701 -10.00 -7.63 3.19
CA GLU A 701 -10.95 -6.66 2.61
C GLU A 701 -11.45 -5.56 3.55
N THR A 702 -11.33 -5.73 4.87
CA THR A 702 -11.96 -4.82 5.86
C THR A 702 -11.02 -4.47 7.00
N GLY A 703 -11.11 -3.23 7.49
CA GLY A 703 -10.32 -2.77 8.63
C GLY A 703 -10.56 -3.60 9.90
N SER A 704 -9.49 -3.84 10.65
CA SER A 704 -9.56 -4.49 11.96
C SER A 704 -10.24 -3.58 12.99
N GLN A 705 -11.19 -4.16 13.74
CA GLN A 705 -12.10 -3.44 14.64
C GLN A 705 -12.26 -4.15 15.99
N VAL A 706 -11.57 -5.26 16.22
CA VAL A 706 -11.74 -6.11 17.41
C VAL A 706 -10.42 -6.32 18.13
N ILE A 707 -10.38 -5.94 19.40
CA ILE A 707 -9.32 -6.29 20.36
C ILE A 707 -9.63 -7.66 20.94
N PHE A 708 -8.65 -8.57 20.93
CA PHE A 708 -8.74 -9.86 21.62
C PHE A 708 -8.11 -9.80 23.01
N LEU A 709 -8.88 -10.07 24.06
CA LEU A 709 -8.36 -10.23 25.42
C LEU A 709 -8.06 -11.71 25.73
N PRO A 710 -6.99 -12.02 26.51
CA PRO A 710 -6.11 -11.08 27.22
C PRO A 710 -4.96 -10.51 26.38
N CYS A 711 -4.77 -10.94 25.13
CA CYS A 711 -3.54 -10.68 24.38
C CYS A 711 -3.41 -9.26 23.77
N GLY A 712 -4.46 -8.43 23.82
CA GLY A 712 -4.45 -7.02 23.40
C GLY A 712 -4.39 -6.75 21.89
N HIS A 713 -4.31 -7.78 21.06
CA HIS A 713 -4.11 -7.61 19.61
C HIS A 713 -5.38 -7.13 18.91
N VAL A 714 -5.21 -6.15 18.00
CA VAL A 714 -6.22 -5.72 17.02
C VAL A 714 -5.78 -6.22 15.65
N CYS A 715 -6.44 -7.25 15.14
CA CYS A 715 -6.05 -7.89 13.87
C CYS A 715 -7.20 -8.48 13.04
N CYS A 716 -8.45 -8.34 13.49
CA CYS A 716 -9.63 -8.86 12.80
C CYS A 716 -10.75 -7.82 12.72
N CYS A 717 -11.51 -7.83 11.63
CA CYS A 717 -12.82 -7.18 11.56
C CYS A 717 -13.85 -7.97 12.37
N GLN A 718 -15.06 -7.42 12.56
CA GLN A 718 -16.12 -8.06 13.35
C GLN A 718 -16.43 -9.48 12.85
N MET A 719 -16.80 -9.64 11.58
CA MET A 719 -17.29 -10.91 11.01
C MET A 719 -16.25 -12.03 11.05
N CYS A 720 -14.96 -11.72 10.86
CA CYS A 720 -13.89 -12.70 10.99
C CYS A 720 -13.55 -13.03 12.45
N SER A 721 -13.91 -12.18 13.41
CA SER A 721 -13.61 -12.41 14.82
C SER A 721 -14.52 -13.47 15.45
N ASP A 722 -15.80 -13.55 15.03
CA ASP A 722 -16.83 -14.37 15.67
C ASP A 722 -16.58 -15.89 15.54
N ALA A 723 -15.73 -16.30 14.59
CA ALA A 723 -15.35 -17.71 14.35
C ALA A 723 -14.01 -18.13 15.00
N LEU A 724 -13.29 -17.22 15.67
CA LEU A 724 -11.94 -17.46 16.19
C LEU A 724 -11.93 -17.77 17.68
N GLN A 725 -11.40 -18.94 18.05
CA GLN A 725 -11.10 -19.28 19.44
C GLN A 725 -9.68 -18.89 19.88
N THR A 726 -8.78 -18.66 18.92
CA THR A 726 -7.38 -18.26 19.16
C THR A 726 -7.01 -17.04 18.31
N CYS A 727 -6.21 -16.13 18.86
CA CYS A 727 -5.73 -14.95 18.14
C CYS A 727 -4.79 -15.36 16.98
N PRO A 728 -5.02 -14.92 15.73
CA PRO A 728 -4.19 -15.31 14.59
C PRO A 728 -2.70 -14.96 14.74
N LEU A 729 -2.38 -13.84 15.40
CA LEU A 729 -1.01 -13.34 15.56
C LEU A 729 -0.22 -14.10 16.64
N CYS A 730 -0.80 -14.25 17.84
CA CYS A 730 -0.10 -14.80 19.01
C CYS A 730 -0.56 -16.19 19.46
N ARG A 731 -1.53 -16.80 18.75
CA ARG A 731 -2.13 -18.13 18.99
C ARG A 731 -2.68 -18.38 20.40
N SER A 732 -2.78 -17.34 21.22
CA SER A 732 -3.38 -17.39 22.55
C SER A 732 -4.90 -17.53 22.45
N ASN A 733 -5.51 -18.29 23.36
CA ASN A 733 -6.97 -18.39 23.46
C ASN A 733 -7.59 -17.01 23.70
N ILE A 734 -8.69 -16.74 23.00
CA ILE A 734 -9.46 -15.51 23.15
C ILE A 734 -10.49 -15.72 24.25
N ALA A 735 -10.45 -14.88 25.28
CA ALA A 735 -11.41 -14.90 26.39
C ALA A 735 -12.56 -13.89 26.18
N GLN A 736 -12.27 -12.73 25.56
CA GLN A 736 -13.26 -11.70 25.26
C GLN A 736 -12.89 -10.94 23.98
N HIS A 737 -13.91 -10.45 23.28
CA HIS A 737 -13.81 -9.67 22.04
C HIS A 737 -14.32 -8.25 22.35
N LEU A 738 -13.49 -7.22 22.20
CA LEU A 738 -13.89 -5.82 22.42
C LEU A 738 -13.89 -5.05 21.11
N ARG A 739 -15.02 -4.46 20.74
CA ARG A 739 -15.17 -3.70 19.50
C ARG A 739 -14.73 -2.25 19.65
N LEU A 740 -13.87 -1.80 18.75
CA LEU A 740 -13.55 -0.39 18.52
C LEU A 740 -14.64 0.25 17.65
N TYR A 741 -15.37 1.20 18.24
CA TYR A 741 -16.23 2.12 17.50
C TYR A 741 -15.42 3.37 17.15
N HIS A 742 -15.28 3.63 15.85
CA HIS A 742 -14.91 4.95 15.34
C HIS A 742 -16.21 5.72 15.08
N GLY A 743 -16.25 6.99 15.49
CA GLY A 743 -17.41 7.88 15.37
C GLY A 743 -17.24 8.90 14.24
#